data_AF-A0A352XMB2-F1
#
_entry.id   AF-A0A352XMB2-F1
#
_cell.length_a   1.000
_cell.length_b   1.000
_cell.length_c   1.000
_cell.angle_alpha   90.00
_cell.angle_beta   90.00
_cell.angle_gamma   90.00
#
_symmetry.space_group_name_H-M   'P 1'
#
loop_
_entity.id
_entity.type
_entity.pdbx_description
1 polymer ?
#
loop_
_entity_poly.entity_id
_entity_poly.type
_entity_poly.pdbx_seq_one_letter_code
_entity_poly.pdbx_strand_id
1 'polypeptide(L)'
;MKTSFCLKASLCLFSVFPAVAAITPVVEFRLGEAGSLDANNGPVDSALSGTPSGAQSIVNAITGTSGVAVGEAGVLAPGSTKYLDTSNATNSGWYASGPIGLANDNFAFGVFARADSLAGANQGDVFTLGGDGGSFKLSLAVNGWAASAHNIAWIGPDGGASGSFSPRTWVHLALVRQSGVTTFYINGVANGSYGGAPTHSSMHFCVSPGGGQYFDGMADEARVVTFDSTDSTVDILNALTNGPVQVPNRLVSTATTAYDQVALAAGTTSEFRPGVDSTKINKVDSFSVASGHTLKIVADVGLSIGEYALFEHQSNTPINLANFTLQLPSRMGATLVQDSTNAPIHVVRVDIAGIGTVNWNGNVSTVWDSGTAPDVGGVQNWSSNGNATNFAAADSVVFNELATSFAVSINGADVSPSAVLLDPLGVDYTFSGSHGISGTCVVLKSSSGKVTFANTNSYTGGTTIAQGTLALGDGGTTGSVGTGAIINNGTLLIDRSDDISMGNSITGMGNLVHDGAGTTTFPSALGSTGAVTVNEGSVVFLNNIASNAFTIASAAQIEINVPLAAIRNMPTSVISGAGQLIKSGPGTLVWAASAATFAMDSGALIDVQEGSLIAGSNANENWTNNKADLHVAAGALFDASEATIVENGGIFVDAITGEGVIRVGYGAPGSYASKITFGVDNGSGTFAGVLANDEAVGSFTKVGTGTQVLTGMNTYTGDTTVDGGTLSISQAYLADGADVRIAAGALVDLTHSAVDSIDQLFVDGVAQPPGIYGSLTSAALTKVSYLTGSGMLRVGMFGYPSWAQTNASSQNAAADADGDGVANGVEYFMGLTGSGMTVNPAVVDGSVTWPRDAAALASFVVQISEDLTTWTAAPAADVDDSDPAEVIYTLPEGEVKHFVRLLVTPL
;
A
#
# COMPACT_ATOMS: atom_id res chain seq x y z
N MET A 1 -4.33 92.80 -4.29
CA MET A 1 -4.48 92.37 -5.70
C MET A 1 -3.88 90.98 -5.80
N LYS A 2 -4.72 89.93 -5.88
CA LYS A 2 -4.26 88.54 -5.97
C LYS A 2 -4.08 88.19 -7.44
N THR A 3 -2.87 88.41 -7.95
CA THR A 3 -2.48 88.04 -9.32
C THR A 3 -2.51 86.52 -9.46
N SER A 4 -3.36 86.04 -10.37
CA SER A 4 -3.52 84.61 -10.66
C SER A 4 -2.38 84.15 -11.56
N PHE A 5 -1.73 83.03 -11.21
CA PHE A 5 -0.79 82.34 -12.09
C PHE A 5 -1.54 81.23 -12.81
N CYS A 6 -1.58 81.32 -14.14
CA CYS A 6 -2.09 80.26 -15.01
C CYS A 6 -0.89 79.74 -15.82
N LEU A 7 -0.41 78.54 -15.51
CA LEU A 7 0.44 77.81 -16.45
C LEU A 7 -0.48 77.19 -17.51
N LYS A 8 -0.82 77.95 -18.56
CA LYS A 8 -1.54 77.40 -19.72
C LYS A 8 -0.56 76.60 -20.59
N ALA A 9 -0.17 75.42 -20.14
CA ALA A 9 0.42 74.43 -21.03
C ALA A 9 -0.72 73.78 -21.83
N SER A 10 -0.96 74.26 -23.05
CA SER A 10 -1.87 73.57 -23.98
C SER A 10 -1.11 72.38 -24.58
N LEU A 11 -1.09 71.26 -23.86
CA LEU A 11 -0.58 70.00 -24.39
C LEU A 11 -1.78 69.26 -25.02
N CYS A 12 -1.86 69.21 -26.35
CA CYS A 12 -2.74 68.28 -27.06
C CYS A 12 -2.24 66.85 -26.82
N LEU A 13 -2.57 66.27 -25.67
CA LEU A 13 -2.09 64.94 -25.28
C LEU A 13 -2.81 63.82 -26.03
N PHE A 14 -4.06 63.97 -26.45
CA PHE A 14 -4.92 62.82 -26.73
C PHE A 14 -5.11 62.42 -28.19
N SER A 15 -4.25 62.88 -29.12
CA SER A 15 -4.33 62.41 -30.52
C SER A 15 -3.45 61.20 -30.86
N VAL A 16 -2.66 60.65 -29.92
CA VAL A 16 -1.71 59.55 -30.22
C VAL A 16 -1.45 58.57 -29.06
N PHE A 17 -2.46 58.16 -28.28
CA PHE A 17 -2.26 57.07 -27.31
C PHE A 17 -2.96 55.79 -27.78
N PRO A 18 -2.29 54.91 -28.54
CA PRO A 18 -2.69 53.51 -28.57
C PRO A 18 -2.56 52.93 -27.15
N ALA A 19 -3.32 51.88 -26.83
CA ALA A 19 -3.20 51.16 -25.56
C ALA A 19 -1.72 50.83 -25.29
N VAL A 20 -1.16 51.40 -24.22
CA VAL A 20 0.28 51.33 -23.94
C VAL A 20 0.56 50.11 -23.05
N ALA A 21 1.58 49.34 -23.41
CA ALA A 21 1.96 48.06 -22.77
C ALA A 21 2.58 48.18 -21.35
N ALA A 22 2.70 49.39 -20.80
CA ALA A 22 3.24 49.65 -19.48
C ALA A 22 2.56 50.88 -18.86
N ILE A 23 2.43 50.92 -17.53
CA ILE A 23 1.97 52.11 -16.80
C ILE A 23 2.97 53.23 -17.07
N THR A 24 2.61 54.13 -17.98
CA THR A 24 3.54 55.13 -18.52
C THR A 24 3.19 56.49 -17.93
N PRO A 25 4.12 57.20 -17.26
CA PRO A 25 3.93 58.58 -16.88
C PRO A 25 3.89 59.43 -18.15
N VAL A 26 2.75 60.05 -18.42
CA VAL A 26 2.56 60.88 -19.62
C VAL A 26 2.84 62.34 -19.30
N VAL A 27 2.64 62.74 -18.05
CA VAL A 27 2.99 64.09 -17.55
C VAL A 27 3.39 64.02 -16.08
N GLU A 28 4.51 64.66 -15.73
CA GLU A 28 4.97 64.85 -14.34
C GLU A 28 5.26 66.34 -14.09
N PHE A 29 4.65 66.90 -13.04
CA PHE A 29 4.94 68.25 -12.55
C PHE A 29 5.52 68.16 -11.14
N ARG A 30 6.75 68.63 -10.96
CA ARG A 30 7.40 68.77 -9.65
C ARG A 30 7.48 70.24 -9.29
N LEU A 31 6.97 70.63 -8.12
CA LEU A 31 6.94 72.03 -7.68
C LEU A 31 7.90 72.31 -6.50
N GLY A 32 8.77 71.35 -6.12
CA GLY A 32 9.82 71.51 -5.10
C GLY A 32 11.23 71.07 -5.57
N GLU A 33 12.29 71.65 -4.95
CA GLU A 33 13.70 71.27 -5.21
C GLU A 33 14.07 69.89 -4.65
N ALA A 34 15.20 69.33 -5.13
CA ALA A 34 15.77 68.06 -4.70
C ALA A 34 15.98 68.03 -3.17
N GLY A 35 15.37 67.03 -2.50
CA GLY A 35 15.46 66.84 -1.05
C GLY A 35 14.15 67.05 -0.25
N SER A 36 13.03 67.31 -0.93
CA SER A 36 11.69 67.44 -0.29
C SER A 36 11.06 66.10 0.16
N LEU A 37 11.70 64.97 -0.12
CA LEU A 37 11.20 63.63 0.14
C LEU A 37 12.19 62.83 1.02
N ASP A 38 11.67 61.99 1.91
CA ASP A 38 12.43 60.98 2.63
C ASP A 38 12.77 59.78 1.73
N ALA A 39 13.52 58.81 2.27
CA ALA A 39 13.96 57.62 1.53
C ALA A 39 12.81 56.70 1.06
N ASN A 40 11.56 57.00 1.44
CA ASN A 40 10.35 56.27 1.04
C ASN A 40 9.43 57.11 0.13
N ASN A 41 9.94 58.20 -0.46
CA ASN A 41 9.15 59.17 -1.23
C ASN A 41 7.99 59.82 -0.44
N GLY A 42 8.09 59.89 0.89
CA GLY A 42 7.19 60.67 1.73
C GLY A 42 7.71 62.11 1.92
N PRO A 43 6.87 63.16 1.97
CA PRO A 43 7.33 64.51 2.25
C PRO A 43 7.94 64.62 3.65
N VAL A 44 9.13 65.23 3.78
CA VAL A 44 9.84 65.37 5.07
C VAL A 44 9.10 66.37 5.98
N ASP A 45 8.54 65.90 7.10
CA ASP A 45 7.96 66.73 8.15
C ASP A 45 9.10 67.33 9.02
N SER A 46 9.49 68.58 8.75
CA SER A 46 10.37 69.30 9.68
C SER A 46 9.52 70.06 10.71
N ALA A 47 9.70 69.63 11.95
CA ALA A 47 8.97 70.02 13.15
C ALA A 47 8.76 71.53 13.35
N LEU A 48 7.57 71.85 13.89
CA LEU A 48 7.24 72.92 14.83
C LEU A 48 8.16 74.17 14.84
N SER A 49 7.58 75.28 14.39
CA SER A 49 7.90 76.70 14.71
C SER A 49 8.86 77.50 13.83
N GLY A 50 9.34 76.99 12.70
CA GLY A 50 10.07 77.81 11.71
C GLY A 50 9.45 77.71 10.32
N THR A 51 9.15 78.85 9.67
CA THR A 51 8.96 78.88 8.22
C THR A 51 10.18 78.23 7.56
N PRO A 52 10.03 77.15 6.77
CA PRO A 52 11.15 76.55 6.06
C PRO A 52 11.79 77.60 5.17
N SER A 53 13.09 77.83 5.36
CA SER A 53 13.91 78.66 4.50
C SER A 53 13.90 78.06 3.09
N GLY A 54 12.98 78.51 2.23
CA GLY A 54 12.84 78.04 0.85
C GLY A 54 11.44 77.62 0.40
N ALA A 55 10.44 77.57 1.29
CA ALA A 55 9.05 77.39 0.86
C ALA A 55 8.56 78.67 0.16
N GLN A 56 8.47 78.67 -1.16
CA GLN A 56 7.91 79.81 -1.88
C GLN A 56 6.39 79.87 -1.63
N SER A 57 5.95 80.93 -0.95
CA SER A 57 4.59 81.41 -1.10
C SER A 57 4.37 81.72 -2.59
N ILE A 58 3.27 81.24 -3.17
CA ILE A 58 2.84 81.50 -4.56
C ILE A 58 2.81 83.03 -4.90
N VAL A 59 2.95 83.90 -3.90
CA VAL A 59 2.98 85.35 -4.02
C VAL A 59 4.36 85.95 -4.39
N ASN A 60 5.50 85.29 -4.15
CA ASN A 60 6.82 85.96 -4.18
C ASN A 60 7.81 85.57 -5.31
N ALA A 61 7.41 84.81 -6.32
CA ALA A 61 8.33 84.32 -7.36
C ALA A 61 8.73 85.35 -8.46
N ILE A 62 8.36 86.63 -8.37
CA ILE A 62 8.52 87.58 -9.50
C ILE A 62 8.90 88.99 -9.04
N THR A 63 10.06 89.14 -8.39
CA THR A 63 10.84 90.37 -8.50
C THR A 63 12.31 90.05 -8.30
N GLY A 64 13.05 89.75 -9.38
CA GLY A 64 14.51 89.68 -9.33
C GLY A 64 15.10 88.61 -10.23
N THR A 65 15.85 89.07 -11.22
CA THR A 65 16.77 88.33 -12.09
C THR A 65 17.58 87.22 -11.39
N SER A 66 17.29 85.94 -11.66
CA SER A 66 18.27 84.85 -11.89
C SER A 66 17.55 83.56 -12.29
N GLY A 67 18.18 82.72 -13.11
CA GLY A 67 17.56 81.69 -13.93
C GLY A 67 16.83 80.55 -13.21
N VAL A 68 15.72 80.12 -13.83
CA VAL A 68 15.09 78.82 -13.60
C VAL A 68 15.48 77.92 -14.78
N ALA A 69 16.24 76.86 -14.51
CA ALA A 69 16.56 75.84 -15.48
C ALA A 69 15.39 74.86 -15.61
N VAL A 70 14.83 74.73 -16.81
CA VAL A 70 13.92 73.64 -17.16
C VAL A 70 14.79 72.46 -17.58
N GLY A 71 14.88 71.43 -16.73
CA GLY A 71 15.54 70.18 -17.06
C GLY A 71 14.78 69.43 -18.15
N GLU A 72 15.48 69.02 -19.19
CA GLU A 72 14.95 68.30 -20.34
C GLU A 72 14.40 66.91 -19.97
N ALA A 73 13.22 66.56 -20.51
CA ALA A 73 12.83 65.20 -20.85
C ALA A 73 12.22 65.23 -22.26
N GLY A 74 12.82 64.50 -23.21
CA GLY A 74 12.65 64.59 -24.67
C GLY A 74 11.27 64.19 -25.23
N VAL A 75 10.94 64.32 -26.51
CA VAL A 75 11.68 64.57 -27.76
C VAL A 75 10.80 65.46 -28.66
N LEU A 76 11.32 66.61 -29.12
CA LEU A 76 10.76 67.35 -30.26
C LEU A 76 11.91 67.67 -31.24
N ALA A 77 11.63 67.53 -32.54
CA ALA A 77 12.61 67.50 -33.62
C ALA A 77 13.57 68.71 -33.67
N PRO A 78 14.79 68.56 -34.23
CA PRO A 78 15.82 69.61 -34.23
C PRO A 78 15.37 70.87 -34.98
N GLY A 79 15.41 72.04 -34.32
CA GLY A 79 15.36 73.35 -34.99
C GLY A 79 14.25 74.34 -34.61
N SER A 80 13.47 74.13 -33.55
CA SER A 80 12.44 75.11 -33.14
C SER A 80 12.91 76.03 -32.00
N THR A 81 13.01 77.33 -32.28
CA THR A 81 13.21 78.39 -31.30
C THR A 81 11.88 79.11 -31.04
N LYS A 82 11.10 78.73 -30.02
CA LYS A 82 10.00 79.58 -29.53
C LYS A 82 9.84 79.51 -28.01
N TYR A 83 9.96 80.70 -27.40
CA TYR A 83 9.65 81.02 -26.01
C TYR A 83 8.14 81.01 -25.76
N LEU A 84 7.73 80.59 -24.56
CA LEU A 84 6.35 80.68 -24.07
C LEU A 84 6.03 82.13 -23.67
N ASP A 85 5.15 82.81 -24.40
CA ASP A 85 4.67 84.18 -24.11
C ASP A 85 3.55 84.14 -23.07
N THR A 86 3.72 84.86 -21.95
CA THR A 86 2.76 84.98 -20.85
C THR A 86 2.00 86.31 -20.82
N SER A 87 1.96 87.05 -21.93
CA SER A 87 1.28 88.35 -21.97
C SER A 87 -0.02 88.37 -22.79
N ASN A 88 -1.08 88.82 -22.11
CA ASN A 88 -2.39 89.29 -22.60
C ASN A 88 -3.59 88.35 -22.86
N ALA A 89 -4.74 88.89 -22.46
CA ALA A 89 -6.02 88.25 -22.13
C ALA A 89 -6.96 87.92 -23.31
N THR A 90 -6.43 87.62 -24.50
CA THR A 90 -7.26 87.17 -25.63
C THR A 90 -6.50 86.14 -26.44
N ASN A 91 -6.67 84.85 -26.12
CA ASN A 91 -6.07 83.78 -26.91
C ASN A 91 -7.15 82.76 -27.32
N SER A 92 -7.64 82.93 -28.54
CA SER A 92 -8.65 82.10 -29.21
C SER A 92 -8.01 81.07 -30.16
N GLY A 93 -6.77 80.67 -29.93
CA GLY A 93 -6.09 79.63 -30.71
C GLY A 93 -5.57 78.54 -29.79
N TRP A 94 -5.56 77.30 -30.27
CA TRP A 94 -5.18 76.06 -29.56
C TRP A 94 -6.32 75.36 -28.80
N TYR A 95 -7.44 75.12 -29.50
CA TYR A 95 -8.41 74.09 -29.12
C TYR A 95 -8.26 72.91 -30.09
N ALA A 96 -8.07 71.69 -29.60
CA ALA A 96 -8.28 70.50 -30.43
C ALA A 96 -9.78 70.39 -30.72
N SER A 97 -10.19 70.76 -31.92
CA SER A 97 -11.59 70.66 -32.35
C SER A 97 -11.90 69.22 -32.80
N GLY A 98 -12.64 68.46 -31.99
CA GLY A 98 -13.23 67.18 -32.39
C GLY A 98 -13.48 66.24 -31.21
N PRO A 99 -14.54 65.40 -31.23
CA PRO A 99 -14.92 64.55 -30.10
C PRO A 99 -13.94 63.38 -30.00
N ILE A 100 -13.16 63.31 -28.91
CA ILE A 100 -12.24 62.20 -28.65
C ILE A 100 -12.78 61.43 -27.43
N GLY A 101 -12.85 60.11 -27.55
CA GLY A 101 -13.76 59.26 -26.78
C GLY A 101 -13.23 58.84 -25.41
N LEU A 102 -13.24 59.77 -24.45
CA LEU A 102 -12.94 59.51 -23.03
C LEU A 102 -13.83 58.43 -22.36
N ALA A 103 -14.90 57.99 -23.03
CA ALA A 103 -15.81 56.98 -22.49
C ALA A 103 -15.08 55.68 -22.13
N ASN A 104 -14.09 55.28 -22.94
CA ASN A 104 -13.43 53.96 -22.86
C ASN A 104 -11.93 54.02 -22.53
N ASP A 105 -11.35 55.21 -22.35
CA ASP A 105 -9.90 55.36 -22.10
C ASP A 105 -9.55 55.08 -20.63
N ASN A 106 -8.43 54.38 -20.43
CA ASN A 106 -7.87 54.05 -19.12
C ASN A 106 -6.75 55.04 -18.76
N PHE A 107 -6.98 55.82 -17.73
CA PHE A 107 -6.01 56.79 -17.23
C PHE A 107 -6.19 57.02 -15.74
N ALA A 108 -5.14 57.48 -15.08
CA ALA A 108 -5.23 57.95 -13.73
C ALA A 108 -4.39 59.20 -13.55
N PHE A 109 -4.73 59.97 -12.54
CA PHE A 109 -3.89 61.05 -12.09
C PHE A 109 -3.83 61.07 -10.56
N GLY A 110 -2.74 61.62 -10.05
CA GLY A 110 -2.46 61.75 -8.64
C GLY A 110 -1.76 63.08 -8.36
N VAL A 111 -1.97 63.63 -7.17
CA VAL A 111 -1.28 64.81 -6.67
C VAL A 111 -1.17 64.74 -5.16
N PHE A 112 -0.02 65.11 -4.61
CA PHE A 112 0.08 65.37 -3.18
C PHE A 112 -0.44 66.76 -2.89
N ALA A 113 -1.36 66.89 -1.93
CA ALA A 113 -1.96 68.15 -1.55
C ALA A 113 -1.94 68.34 -0.03
N ARG A 114 -1.72 69.57 0.41
CA ARG A 114 -1.75 69.97 1.81
C ARG A 114 -2.44 71.32 1.94
N ALA A 115 -3.65 71.33 2.50
CA ALA A 115 -4.38 72.57 2.72
C ALA A 115 -4.10 73.14 4.11
N ASP A 116 -4.04 74.46 4.21
CA ASP A 116 -3.75 75.14 5.48
C ASP A 116 -4.96 75.21 6.43
N SER A 117 -6.19 75.14 5.89
CA SER A 117 -7.45 75.14 6.66
C SER A 117 -8.58 74.42 5.92
N LEU A 118 -9.60 73.96 6.65
CA LEU A 118 -10.84 73.40 6.07
C LEU A 118 -11.63 74.56 5.42
N ALA A 119 -12.22 74.31 4.25
CA ALA A 119 -12.80 75.36 3.40
C ALA A 119 -13.82 76.26 4.12
N GLY A 120 -13.55 77.57 4.13
CA GLY A 120 -14.60 78.59 4.07
C GLY A 120 -15.13 78.72 2.63
N ALA A 121 -16.20 79.48 2.41
CA ALA A 121 -16.97 79.57 1.15
C ALA A 121 -16.20 79.97 -0.15
N ASN A 122 -14.86 80.04 -0.14
CA ASN A 122 -14.01 80.55 -1.22
C ASN A 122 -12.76 79.69 -1.54
N GLN A 123 -12.69 78.40 -1.16
CA GLN A 123 -11.56 77.52 -1.53
C GLN A 123 -11.83 76.67 -2.78
N GLY A 124 -10.85 76.62 -3.71
CA GLY A 124 -10.99 76.12 -5.09
C GLY A 124 -10.39 74.73 -5.37
N ASP A 125 -10.43 74.33 -6.64
CA ASP A 125 -9.92 73.05 -7.15
C ASP A 125 -8.38 72.95 -7.02
N VAL A 126 -7.86 71.82 -6.55
CA VAL A 126 -6.43 71.50 -6.50
C VAL A 126 -5.95 71.12 -7.91
N PHE A 127 -6.77 70.35 -8.62
CA PHE A 127 -6.46 69.83 -9.94
C PHE A 127 -7.74 69.76 -10.78
N THR A 128 -7.62 70.11 -12.06
CA THR A 128 -8.67 69.93 -13.05
C THR A 128 -8.12 69.37 -14.36
N LEU A 129 -8.82 68.36 -14.88
CA LEU A 129 -8.63 67.80 -16.22
C LEU A 129 -9.94 67.93 -17.01
N GLY A 130 -9.96 68.80 -18.01
CA GLY A 130 -11.14 69.14 -18.82
C GLY A 130 -11.28 70.66 -19.05
N GLY A 131 -12.47 71.14 -19.37
CA GLY A 131 -12.73 72.58 -19.56
C GLY A 131 -14.21 72.96 -19.41
N ASP A 132 -14.62 74.05 -20.08
CA ASP A 132 -15.92 74.74 -19.94
C ASP A 132 -17.21 73.90 -20.11
N GLY A 133 -17.17 72.68 -20.66
CA GLY A 133 -18.33 71.80 -20.83
C GLY A 133 -18.31 70.46 -20.05
N GLY A 134 -17.26 70.18 -19.26
CA GLY A 134 -16.95 68.84 -18.74
C GLY A 134 -15.55 68.68 -18.14
N SER A 135 -15.43 68.38 -16.85
CA SER A 135 -14.11 68.21 -16.21
C SER A 135 -14.10 67.21 -15.06
N PHE A 136 -12.99 66.50 -14.88
CA PHE A 136 -12.64 65.84 -13.63
C PHE A 136 -11.91 66.82 -12.72
N LYS A 137 -12.27 66.86 -11.44
CA LYS A 137 -11.70 67.78 -10.46
C LYS A 137 -11.34 67.05 -9.18
N LEU A 138 -10.18 67.38 -8.60
CA LEU A 138 -9.87 67.16 -7.20
C LEU A 138 -9.89 68.51 -6.49
N SER A 139 -10.66 68.60 -5.42
CA SER A 139 -11.01 69.85 -4.76
C SER A 139 -10.99 69.69 -3.24
N LEU A 140 -10.97 70.80 -2.51
CA LEU A 140 -11.24 70.80 -1.07
C LEU A 140 -12.63 71.41 -0.82
N ALA A 141 -13.56 70.61 -0.32
CA ALA A 141 -14.93 71.02 -0.02
C ALA A 141 -15.13 71.32 1.47
N VAL A 142 -16.31 71.85 1.83
CA VAL A 142 -16.69 72.22 3.21
C VAL A 142 -16.60 71.05 4.21
N ASN A 143 -16.69 69.82 3.72
CA ASN A 143 -16.66 68.60 4.55
C ASN A 143 -15.35 67.80 4.39
N GLY A 144 -14.37 68.31 3.64
CA GLY A 144 -13.05 67.67 3.43
C GLY A 144 -12.70 67.46 1.96
N TRP A 145 -11.76 66.56 1.67
CA TRP A 145 -11.22 66.36 0.31
C TRP A 145 -12.26 65.75 -0.62
N ALA A 146 -12.40 66.31 -1.81
CA ALA A 146 -13.49 65.99 -2.71
C ALA A 146 -13.05 65.73 -4.15
N ALA A 147 -13.84 64.93 -4.86
CA ALA A 147 -13.69 64.69 -6.28
C ALA A 147 -15.01 64.89 -7.02
N SER A 148 -14.98 65.45 -8.23
CA SER A 148 -16.18 65.61 -9.06
C SER A 148 -15.92 65.32 -10.53
N ALA A 149 -16.97 64.87 -11.22
CA ALA A 149 -17.01 64.69 -12.67
C ALA A 149 -18.14 65.54 -13.27
N HIS A 150 -17.80 66.74 -13.70
CA HIS A 150 -18.69 67.78 -14.25
C HIS A 150 -19.87 68.17 -13.31
N ASN A 151 -20.67 69.17 -13.70
CA ASN A 151 -21.87 69.71 -13.01
C ASN A 151 -23.01 68.69 -12.78
N ILE A 152 -22.71 67.39 -12.70
CA ILE A 152 -23.69 66.30 -12.72
C ILE A 152 -23.49 65.35 -11.52
N ALA A 153 -22.26 65.04 -11.10
CA ALA A 153 -22.05 64.13 -9.96
C ALA A 153 -20.74 64.35 -9.21
N TRP A 154 -20.86 64.37 -7.89
CA TRP A 154 -19.73 64.28 -6.97
C TRP A 154 -19.35 62.81 -6.74
N ILE A 155 -18.05 62.52 -6.65
CA ILE A 155 -17.49 61.17 -6.51
C ILE A 155 -17.09 60.97 -5.05
N GLY A 156 -17.88 60.18 -4.31
CA GLY A 156 -17.66 59.91 -2.89
C GLY A 156 -18.88 60.12 -2.00
N PRO A 157 -18.77 59.81 -0.69
CA PRO A 157 -19.86 60.01 0.26
C PRO A 157 -20.28 61.49 0.39
N ASP A 158 -21.55 61.72 0.75
CA ASP A 158 -22.14 63.04 1.04
C ASP A 158 -21.91 64.15 0.00
N GLY A 159 -22.07 63.83 -1.29
CA GLY A 159 -21.77 64.79 -2.35
C GLY A 159 -20.27 64.91 -2.59
N GLY A 160 -19.57 63.77 -2.56
CA GLY A 160 -18.18 63.56 -2.96
C GLY A 160 -17.13 64.26 -2.12
N ALA A 161 -17.41 64.51 -0.84
CA ALA A 161 -16.42 64.98 0.12
C ALA A 161 -16.11 63.87 1.13
N SER A 162 -14.83 63.60 1.37
CA SER A 162 -14.40 62.71 2.43
C SER A 162 -14.40 63.45 3.76
N GLY A 163 -15.08 62.90 4.78
CA GLY A 163 -15.06 63.47 6.15
C GLY A 163 -13.68 63.47 6.82
N SER A 164 -12.63 62.96 6.17
CA SER A 164 -11.26 62.95 6.69
C SER A 164 -10.49 64.18 6.19
N PHE A 165 -10.49 65.24 6.99
CA PHE A 165 -9.62 66.39 6.78
C PHE A 165 -8.83 66.72 8.04
N SER A 166 -7.52 66.82 7.87
CA SER A 166 -6.61 67.34 8.89
C SER A 166 -5.85 68.53 8.29
N PRO A 167 -6.01 69.75 8.84
CA PRO A 167 -5.29 70.91 8.33
C PRO A 167 -3.78 70.70 8.44
N ARG A 168 -3.03 71.16 7.43
CA ARG A 168 -1.57 71.06 7.31
C ARG A 168 -1.02 69.63 7.23
N THR A 169 -1.84 68.64 6.88
CA THR A 169 -1.39 67.27 6.60
C THR A 169 -1.30 67.03 5.10
N TRP A 170 -0.19 66.47 4.63
CA TRP A 170 -0.06 66.01 3.25
C TRP A 170 -0.95 64.79 3.02
N VAL A 171 -1.70 64.81 1.93
CA VAL A 171 -2.47 63.67 1.44
C VAL A 171 -2.16 63.44 -0.03
N HIS A 172 -2.18 62.19 -0.46
CA HIS A 172 -2.18 61.86 -1.87
C HIS A 172 -3.61 61.69 -2.36
N LEU A 173 -4.03 62.54 -3.29
CA LEU A 173 -5.34 62.50 -3.92
C LEU A 173 -5.19 61.91 -5.31
N ALA A 174 -5.95 60.88 -5.64
CA ALA A 174 -5.89 60.25 -6.96
C ALA A 174 -7.26 59.94 -7.54
N LEU A 175 -7.39 60.05 -8.86
CA LEU A 175 -8.55 59.58 -9.62
C LEU A 175 -8.07 58.55 -10.64
N VAL A 176 -8.63 57.35 -10.57
CA VAL A 176 -8.32 56.24 -11.48
C VAL A 176 -9.56 55.95 -12.31
N ARG A 177 -9.49 56.14 -13.63
CA ARG A 177 -10.50 55.69 -14.58
C ARG A 177 -10.04 54.39 -15.22
N GLN A 178 -10.72 53.30 -14.90
CA GLN A 178 -10.41 51.96 -15.40
C GLN A 178 -11.70 51.31 -15.91
N SER A 179 -11.69 50.84 -17.14
CA SER A 179 -12.81 50.14 -17.78
C SER A 179 -14.13 50.92 -17.71
N GLY A 180 -14.06 52.24 -17.88
CA GLY A 180 -15.22 53.13 -17.85
C GLY A 180 -15.68 53.58 -16.46
N VAL A 181 -15.09 53.09 -15.38
CA VAL A 181 -15.38 53.49 -14.00
C VAL A 181 -14.27 54.39 -13.47
N THR A 182 -14.64 55.57 -12.97
CA THR A 182 -13.72 56.50 -12.30
C THR A 182 -13.86 56.39 -10.79
N THR A 183 -12.79 56.04 -10.09
CA THR A 183 -12.74 55.90 -8.63
C THR A 183 -11.80 56.95 -8.04
N PHE A 184 -12.25 57.63 -6.98
CA PHE A 184 -11.47 58.58 -6.21
C PHE A 184 -10.75 57.86 -5.07
N TYR A 185 -9.48 58.21 -4.83
CA TYR A 185 -8.66 57.65 -3.76
C TYR A 185 -8.02 58.76 -2.93
N ILE A 186 -7.93 58.52 -1.63
CA ILE A 186 -7.17 59.34 -0.68
C ILE A 186 -6.18 58.43 0.04
N ASN A 187 -4.90 58.74 -0.06
CA ASN A 187 -3.81 57.93 0.51
C ASN A 187 -3.92 56.44 0.11
N GLY A 188 -4.31 56.18 -1.13
CA GLY A 188 -4.49 54.82 -1.67
C GLY A 188 -5.80 54.12 -1.27
N VAL A 189 -6.65 54.74 -0.43
CA VAL A 189 -7.95 54.17 -0.03
C VAL A 189 -9.07 54.71 -0.93
N ALA A 190 -9.85 53.80 -1.52
CA ALA A 190 -10.98 54.17 -2.37
C ALA A 190 -12.05 54.95 -1.58
N ASN A 191 -12.51 56.06 -2.16
CA ASN A 191 -13.40 57.03 -1.54
C ASN A 191 -14.54 57.42 -2.51
N GLY A 192 -15.09 56.42 -3.19
CA GLY A 192 -16.23 56.54 -4.11
C GLY A 192 -15.90 56.33 -5.58
N SER A 193 -16.90 55.89 -6.35
CA SER A 193 -16.78 55.57 -7.78
C SER A 193 -17.93 56.18 -8.59
N TYR A 194 -17.65 56.46 -9.86
CA TYR A 194 -18.58 57.05 -10.82
C TYR A 194 -18.42 56.40 -12.20
N GLY A 195 -19.52 55.90 -12.77
CA GLY A 195 -19.53 55.16 -14.04
C GLY A 195 -19.74 55.99 -15.31
N GLY A 196 -19.91 57.31 -15.20
CA GLY A 196 -20.11 58.20 -16.36
C GLY A 196 -18.80 58.80 -16.90
N ALA A 197 -18.86 59.45 -18.06
CA ALA A 197 -17.77 60.26 -18.62
C ALA A 197 -18.25 61.71 -18.84
N PRO A 198 -17.44 62.74 -18.52
CA PRO A 198 -17.76 64.13 -18.88
C PRO A 198 -17.83 64.29 -20.40
N THR A 199 -18.84 65.00 -20.90
CA THR A 199 -18.88 65.43 -22.31
C THR A 199 -17.98 66.65 -22.48
N HIS A 200 -17.03 66.66 -23.43
CA HIS A 200 -16.28 67.89 -23.72
C HIS A 200 -15.80 67.97 -25.19
N SER A 201 -15.58 69.19 -25.66
CA SER A 201 -15.04 69.62 -26.97
C SER A 201 -13.57 70.15 -26.96
N SER A 202 -12.85 70.14 -25.83
CA SER A 202 -11.50 70.69 -25.58
C SER A 202 -10.92 70.25 -24.21
N MET A 203 -9.78 69.56 -24.20
CA MET A 203 -9.14 69.12 -22.95
C MET A 203 -8.02 70.05 -22.52
N HIS A 204 -8.04 70.48 -21.26
CA HIS A 204 -6.96 71.25 -20.63
C HIS A 204 -6.55 70.58 -19.32
N PHE A 205 -5.28 70.70 -18.98
CA PHE A 205 -4.70 70.24 -17.72
C PHE A 205 -4.34 71.45 -16.87
N CYS A 206 -4.81 71.49 -15.62
CA CYS A 206 -4.53 72.58 -14.69
C CYS A 206 -4.31 72.05 -13.28
N VAL A 207 -3.13 72.32 -12.71
CA VAL A 207 -2.91 72.28 -11.25
C VAL A 207 -3.16 73.71 -10.76
N SER A 208 -4.21 73.89 -9.95
CA SER A 208 -4.82 75.16 -9.53
C SER A 208 -5.56 75.95 -10.63
N PRO A 209 -6.81 75.60 -10.97
CA PRO A 209 -7.55 76.24 -12.03
C PRO A 209 -8.41 77.40 -11.51
N GLY A 210 -8.27 78.54 -12.19
CA GLY A 210 -9.16 79.68 -12.07
C GLY A 210 -10.60 79.31 -12.42
N GLY A 211 -11.49 79.54 -11.46
CA GLY A 211 -12.94 79.37 -11.59
C GLY A 211 -13.65 79.88 -10.33
N GLY A 212 -13.44 81.15 -9.97
CA GLY A 212 -14.17 81.84 -8.90
C GLY A 212 -13.75 81.58 -7.45
N GLN A 213 -13.02 80.51 -7.12
CA GLN A 213 -12.57 80.17 -5.75
C GLN A 213 -11.11 79.65 -5.77
N TYR A 214 -10.28 79.96 -4.77
CA TYR A 214 -8.81 79.74 -4.79
C TYR A 214 -8.39 78.61 -3.84
N PHE A 215 -7.65 77.58 -4.28
CA PHE A 215 -7.08 76.60 -3.35
C PHE A 215 -6.00 77.26 -2.47
N ASP A 216 -6.17 77.17 -1.14
CA ASP A 216 -5.28 77.78 -0.15
C ASP A 216 -4.47 76.67 0.55
N GLY A 217 -3.35 76.31 -0.08
CA GLY A 217 -2.52 75.19 0.32
C GLY A 217 -1.32 74.98 -0.59
N MET A 218 -0.63 73.86 -0.39
CA MET A 218 0.50 73.40 -1.20
C MET A 218 0.09 72.16 -2.00
N ALA A 219 0.64 72.02 -3.20
CA ALA A 219 0.50 70.82 -4.02
C ALA A 219 1.87 70.45 -4.61
N ASP A 220 2.18 69.15 -4.70
CA ASP A 220 3.42 68.63 -5.26
C ASP A 220 3.20 67.29 -5.98
N GLU A 221 4.16 66.91 -6.81
CA GLU A 221 4.18 65.67 -7.62
C GLU A 221 2.86 65.33 -8.32
N ALA A 222 2.33 66.25 -9.12
CA ALA A 222 1.16 65.95 -9.93
C ALA A 222 1.57 65.04 -11.10
N ARG A 223 0.99 63.84 -11.17
CA ARG A 223 1.27 62.82 -12.19
C ARG A 223 0.01 62.42 -12.95
N VAL A 224 0.17 62.15 -14.24
CA VAL A 224 -0.84 61.50 -15.09
C VAL A 224 -0.23 60.24 -15.70
N VAL A 225 -0.90 59.11 -15.53
CA VAL A 225 -0.50 57.82 -16.08
C VAL A 225 -1.59 57.24 -16.97
N THR A 226 -1.18 56.54 -18.02
CA THR A 226 -2.05 55.68 -18.84
C THR A 226 -1.66 54.23 -18.61
N PHE A 227 -2.64 53.32 -18.66
CA PHE A 227 -2.46 51.89 -18.32
C PHE A 227 -3.45 51.01 -19.09
N ASP A 228 -3.24 49.69 -19.05
CA ASP A 228 -4.18 48.73 -19.61
C ASP A 228 -5.33 48.46 -18.64
N SER A 229 -6.52 48.14 -19.16
CA SER A 229 -7.70 47.77 -18.34
C SER A 229 -7.45 46.64 -17.34
N THR A 230 -6.41 45.82 -17.57
CA THR A 230 -6.02 44.66 -16.76
C THR A 230 -4.93 44.95 -15.74
N ASP A 231 -4.35 46.16 -15.72
CA ASP A 231 -3.38 46.56 -14.70
C ASP A 231 -4.04 46.66 -13.32
N SER A 232 -3.32 46.20 -12.28
CA SER A 232 -3.88 46.22 -10.93
C SER A 232 -3.96 47.67 -10.42
N THR A 233 -5.01 47.98 -9.67
CA THR A 233 -5.16 49.30 -9.03
C THR A 233 -3.98 49.64 -8.12
N VAL A 234 -3.34 48.63 -7.51
CA VAL A 234 -2.15 48.80 -6.66
C VAL A 234 -0.97 49.32 -7.49
N ASP A 235 -0.72 48.75 -8.66
CA ASP A 235 0.37 49.16 -9.54
C ASP A 235 0.12 50.57 -10.11
N ILE A 236 -1.14 50.86 -10.45
CA ILE A 236 -1.57 52.19 -10.93
C ILE A 236 -1.35 53.25 -9.84
N LEU A 237 -1.76 53.00 -8.60
CA LEU A 237 -1.58 53.92 -7.48
C LEU A 237 -0.10 54.10 -7.11
N ASN A 238 0.69 53.02 -7.14
CA ASN A 238 2.14 53.08 -6.92
C ASN A 238 2.85 53.95 -7.96
N ALA A 239 2.45 53.88 -9.24
CA ALA A 239 3.01 54.72 -10.29
C ALA A 239 2.68 56.21 -10.09
N LEU A 240 1.55 56.52 -9.44
CA LEU A 240 1.20 57.90 -9.10
C LEU A 240 2.00 58.45 -7.92
N THR A 241 2.31 57.63 -6.91
CA THR A 241 3.08 58.07 -5.73
C THR A 241 4.59 57.98 -5.86
N ASN A 242 5.14 56.95 -6.53
CA ASN A 242 6.58 56.64 -6.44
C ASN A 242 7.40 56.97 -7.71
N GLY A 243 6.79 57.54 -8.75
CA GLY A 243 7.44 57.80 -10.04
C GLY A 243 7.45 56.57 -10.95
N PRO A 244 8.19 56.58 -12.09
CA PRO A 244 8.23 55.45 -13.00
C PRO A 244 8.70 54.20 -12.27
N VAL A 245 7.77 53.30 -11.97
CA VAL A 245 8.07 51.93 -11.55
C VAL A 245 8.70 51.27 -12.77
N GLN A 246 9.92 50.75 -12.64
CA GLN A 246 10.43 49.77 -13.59
C GLN A 246 9.52 48.55 -13.49
N VAL A 247 8.43 48.52 -14.27
CA VAL A 247 7.64 47.31 -14.43
C VAL A 247 8.59 46.33 -15.11
N PRO A 248 8.88 45.16 -14.51
CA PRO A 248 9.67 44.14 -15.18
C PRO A 248 9.07 43.88 -16.56
N ASN A 249 9.91 43.80 -17.60
CA ASN A 249 9.47 43.57 -18.99
C ASN A 249 8.53 42.36 -19.01
N ARG A 250 7.21 42.59 -19.09
CA ARG A 250 6.23 41.53 -19.21
C ARG A 250 6.26 41.03 -20.64
N LEU A 251 6.43 39.72 -20.84
CA LEU A 251 6.44 39.08 -22.16
C LEU A 251 5.01 39.02 -22.74
N VAL A 252 4.32 40.14 -22.87
CA VAL A 252 2.96 40.23 -23.45
C VAL A 252 2.86 41.48 -24.32
N SER A 253 2.73 41.31 -25.64
CA SER A 253 2.33 42.35 -26.60
C SER A 253 0.93 42.03 -27.15
N THR A 254 0.13 43.08 -27.35
CA THR A 254 -1.20 42.99 -27.97
C THR A 254 -1.10 42.53 -29.42
N ALA A 255 -2.08 41.77 -29.88
CA ALA A 255 -2.24 41.29 -31.25
C ALA A 255 -2.10 42.42 -32.31
N THR A 256 -0.88 42.71 -32.73
CA THR A 256 -0.59 43.39 -33.98
C THR A 256 -0.54 42.33 -35.08
N THR A 257 -1.13 42.63 -36.23
CA THR A 257 -1.03 41.81 -37.44
C THR A 257 0.36 41.88 -38.09
N ALA A 258 1.36 42.44 -37.41
CA ALA A 258 2.73 42.61 -37.88
C ALA A 258 3.67 41.95 -36.88
N TYR A 259 4.47 41.00 -37.38
CA TYR A 259 5.44 40.28 -36.59
C TYR A 259 6.61 41.20 -36.19
N ASP A 260 6.90 41.30 -34.89
CA ASP A 260 8.01 42.09 -34.34
C ASP A 260 9.26 41.23 -34.12
N GLN A 261 10.44 41.87 -34.16
CA GLN A 261 11.70 41.27 -33.69
C GLN A 261 11.87 41.49 -32.19
N VAL A 262 11.97 40.41 -31.41
CA VAL A 262 12.18 40.50 -29.96
C VAL A 262 13.56 39.96 -29.59
N ALA A 263 14.35 40.78 -28.91
CA ALA A 263 15.67 40.42 -28.41
C ALA A 263 15.75 40.65 -26.90
N LEU A 264 16.01 39.58 -26.15
CA LEU A 264 16.16 39.62 -24.69
C LEU A 264 17.65 39.67 -24.32
N ALA A 265 18.03 40.73 -23.59
CA ALA A 265 19.41 40.98 -23.21
C ALA A 265 19.85 40.21 -21.95
N ALA A 266 21.15 39.95 -21.84
CA ALA A 266 21.74 39.28 -20.67
C ALA A 266 21.58 40.13 -19.40
N GLY A 267 21.39 39.49 -18.25
CA GLY A 267 21.27 40.19 -16.95
C GLY A 267 19.96 40.94 -16.74
N THR A 268 19.01 40.84 -17.67
CA THR A 268 17.65 41.38 -17.52
C THR A 268 16.68 40.28 -17.08
N THR A 269 15.56 40.68 -16.45
CA THR A 269 14.51 39.76 -16.00
C THR A 269 13.21 40.08 -16.74
N SER A 270 12.59 39.07 -17.33
CA SER A 270 11.21 39.14 -17.82
C SER A 270 10.28 38.39 -16.88
N GLU A 271 9.07 38.90 -16.69
CA GLU A 271 8.04 38.20 -15.92
C GLU A 271 7.04 37.49 -16.84
N PHE A 272 6.63 36.30 -16.43
CA PHE A 272 5.53 35.54 -17.05
C PHE A 272 4.58 35.04 -15.98
N ARG A 273 3.28 35.33 -16.15
CA ARG A 273 2.19 34.92 -15.26
C ARG A 273 1.36 33.84 -15.95
N PRO A 274 1.64 32.55 -15.71
CA PRO A 274 0.96 31.48 -16.43
C PRO A 274 -0.56 31.50 -16.14
N GLY A 275 -1.38 31.23 -17.16
CA GLY A 275 -2.84 31.34 -17.09
C GLY A 275 -3.38 32.74 -17.43
N VAL A 276 -2.70 33.80 -16.98
CA VAL A 276 -3.04 35.19 -17.34
C VAL A 276 -2.41 35.56 -18.68
N ASP A 277 -1.11 35.33 -18.82
CA ASP A 277 -0.32 35.71 -20.01
C ASP A 277 -0.44 34.69 -21.14
N SER A 278 -0.72 33.41 -20.84
CA SER A 278 -0.84 32.34 -21.84
C SER A 278 -2.06 32.47 -22.76
N THR A 279 -3.04 33.31 -22.39
CA THR A 279 -4.16 33.69 -23.28
C THR A 279 -3.78 34.78 -24.29
N LYS A 280 -2.63 35.43 -24.08
CA LYS A 280 -2.10 36.54 -24.86
C LYS A 280 -0.73 36.13 -25.46
N ILE A 281 -0.74 35.09 -26.29
CA ILE A 281 0.47 34.53 -26.91
C ILE A 281 1.11 35.57 -27.84
N ASN A 282 2.38 35.94 -27.59
CA ASN A 282 3.15 36.77 -28.52
C ASN A 282 3.41 36.02 -29.83
N LYS A 283 3.20 36.68 -30.97
CA LYS A 283 3.61 36.17 -32.29
C LYS A 283 4.78 37.01 -32.79
N VAL A 284 5.96 36.41 -32.92
CA VAL A 284 7.21 37.11 -33.27
C VAL A 284 7.85 36.50 -34.52
N ASP A 285 8.41 37.33 -35.40
CA ASP A 285 9.05 36.84 -36.65
C ASP A 285 10.38 36.17 -36.31
N SER A 286 11.20 36.86 -35.50
CA SER A 286 12.48 36.38 -35.00
C SER A 286 12.62 36.70 -33.52
N PHE A 287 12.99 35.69 -32.74
CA PHE A 287 13.21 35.81 -31.30
C PHE A 287 14.64 35.41 -30.95
N SER A 288 15.34 36.24 -30.19
CA SER A 288 16.70 35.95 -29.73
C SER A 288 16.85 36.22 -28.24
N VAL A 289 17.61 35.38 -27.55
CA VAL A 289 17.86 35.48 -26.11
C VAL A 289 19.35 35.41 -25.89
N ALA A 290 19.92 36.41 -25.23
CA ALA A 290 21.30 36.37 -24.78
C ALA A 290 21.44 35.48 -23.53
N SER A 291 22.57 34.79 -23.41
CA SER A 291 22.86 33.92 -22.27
C SER A 291 22.81 34.69 -20.95
N GLY A 292 22.09 34.17 -19.96
CA GLY A 292 21.94 34.79 -18.63
C GLY A 292 20.73 35.74 -18.52
N HIS A 293 19.75 35.65 -19.42
CA HIS A 293 18.46 36.29 -19.23
C HIS A 293 17.62 35.51 -18.21
N THR A 294 16.96 36.19 -17.28
CA THR A 294 16.10 35.54 -16.27
C THR A 294 14.64 35.60 -16.68
N LEU A 295 13.96 34.46 -16.72
CA LEU A 295 12.51 34.38 -16.86
C LEU A 295 11.91 34.05 -15.49
N LYS A 296 11.27 35.04 -14.87
CA LYS A 296 10.63 34.92 -13.56
C LYS A 296 9.16 34.53 -13.74
N ILE A 297 8.80 33.38 -13.20
CA ILE A 297 7.43 32.87 -13.18
C ILE A 297 6.71 33.45 -11.96
N VAL A 298 5.58 34.10 -12.18
CA VAL A 298 4.79 34.77 -11.14
C VAL A 298 3.42 34.11 -11.04
N ALA A 299 3.00 33.78 -9.81
CA ALA A 299 1.71 33.17 -9.52
C ALA A 299 0.79 34.20 -8.84
N ASP A 300 -0.02 34.93 -9.62
CA ASP A 300 -0.94 35.95 -9.08
C ASP A 300 -2.22 35.35 -8.46
N VAL A 301 -2.60 34.17 -8.94
CA VAL A 301 -3.68 33.32 -8.47
C VAL A 301 -3.18 31.90 -8.71
N GLY A 302 -3.20 31.06 -7.67
CA GLY A 302 -2.62 29.71 -7.61
C GLY A 302 -2.18 29.07 -8.95
N LEU A 303 -0.88 28.82 -9.10
CA LEU A 303 -0.30 28.30 -10.34
C LEU A 303 -0.43 26.78 -10.42
N SER A 304 -1.24 26.28 -11.36
CA SER A 304 -1.44 24.85 -11.59
C SER A 304 -0.30 24.18 -12.34
N ILE A 305 -0.09 22.89 -12.10
CA ILE A 305 0.76 22.02 -12.93
C ILE A 305 0.16 21.96 -14.34
N GLY A 306 1.01 22.02 -15.36
CA GLY A 306 0.58 21.97 -16.75
C GLY A 306 1.50 22.73 -17.69
N GLU A 307 1.17 22.66 -18.97
CA GLU A 307 1.87 23.38 -20.03
C GLU A 307 1.26 24.76 -20.25
N TYR A 308 2.11 25.78 -20.36
CA TYR A 308 1.69 27.15 -20.64
C TYR A 308 2.45 27.71 -21.83
N ALA A 309 1.74 28.10 -22.88
CA ALA A 309 2.36 28.75 -24.04
C ALA A 309 2.98 30.09 -23.63
N LEU A 310 4.26 30.28 -23.97
CA LEU A 310 5.03 31.49 -23.68
C LEU A 310 5.00 32.45 -24.88
N PHE A 311 5.35 31.96 -26.08
CA PHE A 311 5.23 32.70 -27.35
C PHE A 311 5.29 31.76 -28.57
N GLU A 312 4.82 32.26 -29.71
CA GLU A 312 4.92 31.67 -31.04
C GLU A 312 5.97 32.43 -31.88
N HIS A 313 6.80 31.72 -32.64
CA HIS A 313 7.74 32.35 -33.57
C HIS A 313 7.80 31.67 -34.95
N GLN A 314 8.20 32.42 -35.98
CA GLN A 314 8.32 31.93 -37.37
C GLN A 314 9.74 31.69 -37.87
N SER A 315 10.76 32.01 -37.06
CA SER A 315 12.16 31.73 -37.38
C SER A 315 12.42 30.23 -37.51
N ASN A 316 13.02 29.81 -38.64
CA ASN A 316 13.51 28.45 -38.88
C ASN A 316 14.73 28.07 -38.03
N THR A 317 15.36 29.04 -37.35
CA THR A 317 16.47 28.79 -36.43
C THR A 317 15.91 28.48 -35.03
N PRO A 318 16.20 27.31 -34.44
CA PRO A 318 15.78 26.97 -33.09
C PRO A 318 16.32 27.95 -32.05
N ILE A 319 15.53 28.24 -31.03
CA ILE A 319 15.93 29.14 -29.95
C ILE A 319 16.76 28.31 -28.98
N ASN A 320 17.92 28.82 -28.57
CA ASN A 320 18.69 28.18 -27.53
C ASN A 320 18.02 28.43 -26.16
N LEU A 321 17.13 27.54 -25.76
CA LEU A 321 16.39 27.63 -24.49
C LEU A 321 17.32 27.65 -23.27
N ALA A 322 18.55 27.15 -23.38
CA ALA A 322 19.55 27.20 -22.31
C ALA A 322 20.05 28.63 -21.99
N ASN A 323 19.73 29.61 -22.83
CA ASN A 323 20.05 31.01 -22.55
C ASN A 323 19.12 31.63 -21.49
N PHE A 324 17.99 30.99 -21.18
CA PHE A 324 17.12 31.36 -20.08
C PHE A 324 17.59 30.78 -18.75
N THR A 325 17.55 31.60 -17.70
CA THR A 325 17.57 31.16 -16.30
C THR A 325 16.15 31.27 -15.76
N LEU A 326 15.57 30.17 -15.29
CA LEU A 326 14.22 30.19 -14.71
C LEU A 326 14.28 30.60 -13.24
N GLN A 327 13.47 31.58 -12.85
CA GLN A 327 13.21 31.93 -11.46
C GLN A 327 11.75 31.57 -11.14
N LEU A 328 11.54 30.62 -10.24
CA LEU A 328 10.23 30.02 -9.98
C LEU A 328 9.69 30.41 -8.60
N PRO A 329 8.36 30.36 -8.38
CA PRO A 329 7.80 30.35 -7.04
C PRO A 329 8.37 29.19 -6.20
N SER A 330 8.21 29.27 -4.88
CA SER A 330 8.64 28.20 -3.97
C SER A 330 8.06 26.85 -4.39
N ARG A 331 8.86 25.78 -4.28
CA ARG A 331 8.44 24.38 -4.45
C ARG A 331 7.91 24.03 -5.85
N MET A 332 8.33 24.80 -6.84
CA MET A 332 7.96 24.61 -8.23
C MET A 332 9.16 24.30 -9.10
N GLY A 333 8.96 23.39 -10.03
CA GLY A 333 9.85 23.06 -11.13
C GLY A 333 9.25 23.57 -12.42
N ALA A 334 10.11 23.92 -13.36
CA ALA A 334 9.65 24.22 -14.70
C ALA A 334 10.73 23.87 -15.72
N THR A 335 10.29 23.43 -16.89
CA THR A 335 11.14 23.27 -18.06
C THR A 335 10.61 24.12 -19.20
N LEU A 336 11.52 24.62 -20.04
CA LEU A 336 11.14 25.23 -21.31
C LEU A 336 11.17 24.16 -22.40
N VAL A 337 10.09 24.07 -23.17
CA VAL A 337 9.98 23.15 -24.31
C VAL A 337 9.69 23.93 -25.57
N GLN A 338 10.37 23.58 -26.66
CA GLN A 338 10.11 24.12 -27.99
C GLN A 338 9.48 23.03 -28.86
N ASP A 339 8.24 23.26 -29.27
CA ASP A 339 7.53 22.41 -30.22
C ASP A 339 7.86 22.85 -31.66
N SER A 340 8.52 21.97 -32.41
CA SER A 340 8.94 22.21 -33.79
C SER A 340 8.04 21.53 -34.84
N THR A 341 6.94 20.90 -34.42
CA THR A 341 6.12 20.04 -35.31
C THR A 341 5.20 20.80 -36.27
N ASN A 342 4.91 22.09 -36.03
CA ASN A 342 3.94 22.89 -36.79
C ASN A 342 4.56 23.98 -37.69
N ALA A 343 5.63 23.68 -38.43
CA ALA A 343 6.24 24.63 -39.36
C ALA A 343 5.19 25.26 -40.32
N PRO A 344 5.19 26.61 -40.53
CA PRO A 344 6.24 27.57 -40.19
C PRO A 344 6.11 28.24 -38.81
N ILE A 345 5.23 27.77 -37.92
CA ILE A 345 5.00 28.37 -36.59
C ILE A 345 5.52 27.42 -35.50
N HIS A 346 6.44 27.90 -34.70
CA HIS A 346 7.02 27.18 -33.56
C HIS A 346 6.50 27.76 -32.25
N VAL A 347 6.19 26.90 -31.28
CA VAL A 347 5.68 27.33 -29.96
C VAL A 347 6.73 27.03 -28.90
N VAL A 348 7.06 28.03 -28.09
CA VAL A 348 7.82 27.82 -26.85
C VAL A 348 6.84 27.79 -25.68
N ARG A 349 6.97 26.78 -24.83
CA ARG A 349 6.10 26.52 -23.67
C ARG A 349 6.93 26.48 -22.39
N VAL A 350 6.30 26.87 -21.29
CA VAL A 350 6.76 26.62 -19.93
C VAL A 350 5.93 25.47 -19.38
N ASP A 351 6.59 24.35 -19.06
CA ASP A 351 5.95 23.20 -18.45
C ASP A 351 6.22 23.23 -16.96
N ILE A 352 5.18 23.49 -16.16
CA ILE A 352 5.24 23.60 -14.70
C ILE A 352 5.05 22.23 -14.06
N ALA A 353 5.90 21.86 -13.09
CA ALA A 353 5.81 20.65 -12.28
C ALA A 353 5.93 20.98 -10.77
N GLY A 354 5.24 20.25 -9.90
CA GLY A 354 5.44 20.35 -8.45
C GLY A 354 6.74 19.66 -8.04
N ILE A 355 7.68 20.36 -7.38
CA ILE A 355 8.90 19.75 -6.83
C ILE A 355 9.15 20.25 -5.41
N GLY A 356 8.97 19.38 -4.43
CA GLY A 356 9.34 19.68 -3.05
C GLY A 356 8.97 18.56 -2.08
N THR A 357 9.63 18.53 -0.93
CA THR A 357 9.24 17.68 0.19
C THR A 357 8.33 18.48 1.13
N VAL A 358 7.20 17.90 1.52
CA VAL A 358 6.30 18.43 2.56
C VAL A 358 6.09 17.44 3.69
N ASN A 359 5.91 17.97 4.89
CA ASN A 359 5.56 17.20 6.06
C ASN A 359 4.08 17.40 6.38
N TRP A 360 3.39 16.31 6.71
CA TRP A 360 2.04 16.35 7.22
C TRP A 360 2.04 16.93 8.64
N ASN A 361 1.25 17.98 8.87
CA ASN A 361 1.04 18.58 10.19
C ASN A 361 -0.29 18.14 10.81
N GLY A 362 -1.33 17.95 9.98
CA GLY A 362 -2.68 17.54 10.38
C GLY A 362 -3.37 18.48 11.39
N ASN A 363 -2.89 19.73 11.51
CA ASN A 363 -3.33 20.68 12.54
C ASN A 363 -4.54 21.53 12.12
N VAL A 364 -4.97 21.44 10.86
CA VAL A 364 -6.14 22.17 10.35
C VAL A 364 -7.34 21.23 10.14
N SER A 365 -7.12 20.06 9.54
CA SER A 365 -8.11 18.99 9.40
C SER A 365 -7.45 17.62 9.18
N THR A 366 -8.23 16.55 9.04
CA THR A 366 -7.72 15.23 8.64
C THR A 366 -7.58 15.07 7.12
N VAL A 367 -7.98 16.05 6.31
CA VAL A 367 -8.06 15.89 4.84
C VAL A 367 -6.69 16.09 4.18
N TRP A 368 -6.24 15.09 3.41
CA TRP A 368 -5.20 15.24 2.42
C TRP A 368 -5.82 15.91 1.19
N ASP A 369 -5.79 17.24 1.17
CA ASP A 369 -6.35 18.04 0.07
C ASP A 369 -5.52 17.85 -1.21
N SER A 370 -6.21 17.74 -2.37
CA SER A 370 -5.63 17.62 -3.71
C SER A 370 -5.57 18.98 -4.41
N GLY A 371 -5.31 20.05 -3.66
CA GLY A 371 -5.38 21.44 -4.12
C GLY A 371 -4.56 21.69 -5.39
N THR A 372 -5.13 22.44 -6.34
CA THR A 372 -4.49 22.73 -7.64
C THR A 372 -3.38 23.79 -7.55
N ALA A 373 -3.11 24.34 -6.37
CA ALA A 373 -2.17 25.43 -6.18
C ALA A 373 -1.27 25.22 -4.94
N PRO A 374 0.07 25.22 -5.11
CA PRO A 374 0.98 25.39 -3.99
C PRO A 374 0.78 26.78 -3.38
N ASP A 375 0.67 26.84 -2.05
CA ASP A 375 0.80 28.05 -1.23
C ASP A 375 -0.36 29.10 -1.22
N VAL A 376 -1.47 28.93 -1.95
CA VAL A 376 -2.60 29.91 -1.92
C VAL A 376 -3.99 29.24 -1.86
N GLY A 377 -4.75 29.54 -0.80
CA GLY A 377 -6.08 28.95 -0.55
C GLY A 377 -6.03 27.49 -0.08
N GLY A 378 -7.16 26.83 0.21
CA GLY A 378 -7.22 25.42 0.62
C GLY A 378 -6.94 25.13 2.11
N VAL A 379 -7.02 23.85 2.51
CA VAL A 379 -6.78 23.42 3.89
C VAL A 379 -5.29 23.06 4.07
N GLN A 380 -4.52 23.99 4.62
CA GLN A 380 -3.06 23.92 4.72
C GLN A 380 -2.56 22.96 5.81
N ASN A 381 -2.84 21.67 5.65
CA ASN A 381 -2.39 20.59 6.54
C ASN A 381 -0.92 20.21 6.39
N TRP A 382 -0.19 20.85 5.49
CA TRP A 382 1.19 20.51 5.14
C TRP A 382 2.14 21.61 5.60
N SER A 383 3.42 21.27 5.80
CA SER A 383 4.48 22.26 5.95
C SER A 383 5.68 21.99 5.06
N SER A 384 6.31 23.07 4.59
CA SER A 384 7.60 23.03 3.92
C SER A 384 8.52 24.09 4.54
N ASN A 385 9.71 23.67 4.98
CA ASN A 385 10.66 24.53 5.71
C ASN A 385 10.02 25.28 6.91
N GLY A 386 9.06 24.64 7.59
CA GLY A 386 8.35 25.21 8.75
C GLY A 386 7.17 26.13 8.41
N ASN A 387 6.91 26.43 7.13
CA ASN A 387 5.77 27.24 6.71
C ASN A 387 4.59 26.37 6.29
N ALA A 388 3.38 26.76 6.67
CA ALA A 388 2.15 26.09 6.26
C ALA A 388 1.94 26.18 4.72
N THR A 389 1.48 25.09 4.12
CA THR A 389 1.34 24.95 2.66
C THR A 389 0.28 23.89 2.32
N ASN A 390 0.02 23.72 1.02
CA ASN A 390 -0.79 22.65 0.46
C ASN A 390 0.10 21.56 -0.16
N PHE A 391 -0.50 20.39 -0.38
CA PHE A 391 0.05 19.37 -1.25
C PHE A 391 -0.21 19.73 -2.72
N ALA A 392 0.79 19.57 -3.57
CA ALA A 392 0.68 19.59 -5.03
C ALA A 392 1.10 18.22 -5.58
N ALA A 393 0.51 17.80 -6.70
CA ALA A 393 0.92 16.55 -7.35
C ALA A 393 2.43 16.56 -7.67
N ALA A 394 3.06 15.39 -7.59
CA ALA A 394 4.51 15.18 -7.66
C ALA A 394 5.33 15.71 -6.46
N ASP A 395 4.72 16.28 -5.42
CA ASP A 395 5.41 16.47 -4.14
C ASP A 395 5.86 15.14 -3.53
N SER A 396 7.03 15.15 -2.87
CA SER A 396 7.39 14.10 -1.92
C SER A 396 6.76 14.44 -0.57
N VAL A 397 6.16 13.47 0.09
CA VAL A 397 5.42 13.70 1.33
C VAL A 397 5.99 12.88 2.48
N VAL A 398 5.96 13.45 3.69
CA VAL A 398 6.47 12.84 4.91
C VAL A 398 5.39 12.85 5.99
N PHE A 399 5.16 11.69 6.59
CA PHE A 399 4.27 11.50 7.74
C PHE A 399 5.10 11.03 8.93
N ASN A 400 5.30 11.88 9.93
CA ASN A 400 6.13 11.58 11.10
C ASN A 400 5.38 11.87 12.41
N GLU A 401 6.06 11.70 13.54
CA GLU A 401 5.52 11.90 14.89
C GLU A 401 5.29 13.36 15.28
N LEU A 402 5.73 14.33 14.46
CA LEU A 402 5.57 15.76 14.75
C LEU A 402 4.18 16.30 14.36
N ALA A 403 3.38 15.50 13.65
CA ALA A 403 2.01 15.86 13.34
C ALA A 403 1.12 15.92 14.59
N THR A 404 0.06 16.70 14.50
CA THR A 404 -0.95 16.83 15.57
C THR A 404 -2.16 15.91 15.37
N SER A 405 -2.36 15.41 14.14
CA SER A 405 -3.34 14.41 13.80
C SER A 405 -2.69 13.30 12.97
N PHE A 406 -2.96 12.06 13.37
CA PHE A 406 -2.49 10.86 12.68
C PHE A 406 -3.58 10.20 11.82
N ALA A 407 -4.77 10.78 11.79
CA ALA A 407 -5.83 10.42 10.85
C ALA A 407 -5.68 11.24 9.56
N VAL A 408 -5.58 10.55 8.43
CA VAL A 408 -5.41 11.11 7.09
C VAL A 408 -6.55 10.60 6.22
N SER A 409 -7.27 11.51 5.58
CA SER A 409 -8.46 11.20 4.78
C SER A 409 -8.32 11.73 3.36
N ILE A 410 -8.50 10.87 2.36
CA ILE A 410 -8.40 11.19 0.94
C ILE A 410 -9.79 11.03 0.31
N ASN A 411 -10.53 12.13 0.22
CA ASN A 411 -11.97 12.11 -0.13
C ASN A 411 -12.31 12.81 -1.44
N GLY A 412 -11.48 13.77 -1.90
CA GLY A 412 -11.78 14.59 -3.08
C GLY A 412 -11.45 13.89 -4.40
N ALA A 413 -10.19 13.48 -4.55
CA ALA A 413 -9.65 12.77 -5.71
C ALA A 413 -8.42 11.97 -5.28
N ASP A 414 -7.94 11.06 -6.13
CA ASP A 414 -6.67 10.38 -5.89
C ASP A 414 -5.51 11.39 -5.84
N VAL A 415 -4.55 11.15 -4.94
CA VAL A 415 -3.35 11.98 -4.80
C VAL A 415 -2.17 11.28 -5.45
N SER A 416 -1.37 12.03 -6.20
CA SER A 416 -0.21 11.49 -6.94
C SER A 416 1.10 12.13 -6.48
N PRO A 417 1.60 11.82 -5.26
CA PRO A 417 2.92 12.26 -4.82
C PRO A 417 4.03 11.66 -5.70
N SER A 418 5.26 12.17 -5.62
CA SER A 418 6.43 11.52 -6.22
C SER A 418 7.05 10.46 -5.30
N ALA A 419 6.89 10.62 -3.99
CA ALA A 419 7.28 9.65 -2.96
C ALA A 419 6.48 9.85 -1.68
N VAL A 420 6.26 8.78 -0.92
CA VAL A 420 5.61 8.80 0.40
C VAL A 420 6.55 8.19 1.43
N LEU A 421 7.03 9.01 2.36
CA LEU A 421 7.80 8.58 3.52
C LEU A 421 6.89 8.50 4.74
N LEU A 422 6.70 7.29 5.25
CA LEU A 422 5.98 6.98 6.46
C LEU A 422 7.00 6.73 7.59
N ASP A 423 7.20 7.72 8.45
CA ASP A 423 8.14 7.69 9.56
C ASP A 423 7.48 7.91 10.94
N PRO A 424 6.38 7.22 11.30
CA PRO A 424 5.71 7.45 12.56
C PRO A 424 6.43 6.79 13.75
N LEU A 425 7.30 7.52 14.45
CA LEU A 425 7.99 7.00 15.63
C LEU A 425 7.07 6.99 16.86
N GLY A 426 6.67 5.80 17.32
CA GLY A 426 5.88 5.63 18.54
C GLY A 426 4.41 6.10 18.46
N VAL A 427 3.92 6.35 17.25
CA VAL A 427 2.55 6.78 16.95
C VAL A 427 1.98 5.95 15.79
N ASP A 428 0.67 5.91 15.66
CA ASP A 428 -0.02 5.14 14.62
C ASP A 428 -0.81 6.05 13.69
N TYR A 429 -0.58 5.90 12.37
CA TYR A 429 -1.34 6.61 11.35
C TYR A 429 -2.43 5.73 10.75
N THR A 430 -3.55 6.35 10.38
CA THR A 430 -4.62 5.71 9.60
C THR A 430 -4.96 6.55 8.39
N PHE A 431 -4.79 5.98 7.20
CA PHE A 431 -5.20 6.53 5.91
C PHE A 431 -6.56 5.95 5.53
N SER A 432 -7.52 6.82 5.24
CA SER A 432 -8.91 6.47 4.97
C SER A 432 -9.48 7.33 3.86
N GLY A 433 -10.72 7.06 3.45
CA GLY A 433 -11.44 7.84 2.43
C GLY A 433 -11.77 7.06 1.17
N SER A 434 -12.55 7.69 0.28
CA SER A 434 -13.03 7.08 -0.96
C SER A 434 -11.99 7.02 -2.07
N HIS A 435 -10.84 7.68 -1.90
CA HIS A 435 -9.74 7.77 -2.87
C HIS A 435 -8.42 7.34 -2.24
N GLY A 436 -7.41 7.16 -3.09
CA GLY A 436 -6.12 6.59 -2.73
C GLY A 436 -4.92 7.42 -3.14
N ILE A 437 -3.76 6.84 -2.87
CA ILE A 437 -2.49 7.23 -3.46
C ILE A 437 -2.37 6.54 -4.82
N SER A 438 -2.08 7.31 -5.86
CA SER A 438 -1.96 6.86 -7.26
C SER A 438 -0.63 7.33 -7.89
N GLY A 439 -0.42 6.98 -9.16
CA GLY A 439 0.75 7.39 -9.93
C GLY A 439 1.98 6.52 -9.67
N THR A 440 3.17 7.03 -9.95
CA THR A 440 4.41 6.24 -9.94
C THR A 440 5.18 6.30 -8.62
N CYS A 441 4.55 6.78 -7.54
CA CYS A 441 5.26 7.03 -6.28
C CYS A 441 5.81 5.75 -5.65
N VAL A 442 6.94 5.89 -4.95
CA VAL A 442 7.44 4.86 -4.04
C VAL A 442 6.95 5.14 -2.62
N VAL A 443 6.64 4.08 -1.87
CA VAL A 443 6.25 4.18 -0.46
C VAL A 443 7.33 3.55 0.42
N LEU A 444 7.83 4.29 1.40
CA LEU A 444 8.83 3.82 2.38
C LEU A 444 8.28 3.98 3.80
N LYS A 445 8.18 2.87 4.54
CA LYS A 445 7.84 2.82 5.96
C LYS A 445 9.10 2.59 6.80
N SER A 446 9.59 3.62 7.50
CA SER A 446 10.96 3.64 8.06
C SER A 446 11.10 3.41 9.57
N SER A 447 10.12 3.78 10.39
CA SER A 447 10.19 3.70 11.87
C SER A 447 9.28 2.63 12.47
N SER A 448 9.16 2.55 13.80
CA SER A 448 8.51 1.45 14.51
C SER A 448 6.97 1.51 14.59
N GLY A 449 6.33 2.67 14.40
CA GLY A 449 4.87 2.80 14.54
C GLY A 449 4.07 2.03 13.49
N LYS A 450 2.75 1.90 13.67
CA LYS A 450 1.85 1.28 12.69
C LYS A 450 1.35 2.33 11.70
N VAL A 451 1.25 1.96 10.43
CA VAL A 451 0.47 2.71 9.44
C VAL A 451 -0.59 1.80 8.89
N THR A 452 -1.85 2.23 8.96
CA THR A 452 -2.98 1.53 8.36
C THR A 452 -3.39 2.23 7.07
N PHE A 453 -3.36 1.51 5.95
CA PHE A 453 -4.01 1.89 4.71
C PHE A 453 -5.39 1.24 4.67
N ALA A 454 -6.41 1.97 5.12
CA ALA A 454 -7.82 1.54 5.06
C ALA A 454 -8.51 1.98 3.75
N ASN A 455 -7.88 2.81 2.94
CA ASN A 455 -8.33 3.20 1.60
C ASN A 455 -7.70 2.32 0.50
N THR A 456 -8.28 2.37 -0.70
CA THR A 456 -7.76 1.67 -1.88
C THR A 456 -6.68 2.50 -2.56
N ASN A 457 -5.46 1.98 -2.61
CA ASN A 457 -4.32 2.61 -3.28
C ASN A 457 -4.01 1.94 -4.62
N SER A 458 -3.54 2.72 -5.60
CA SER A 458 -3.33 2.30 -7.00
C SER A 458 -1.97 2.70 -7.58
N TYR A 459 -1.05 3.22 -6.75
CA TYR A 459 0.29 3.58 -7.19
C TYR A 459 1.07 2.38 -7.75
N THR A 460 1.96 2.61 -8.71
CA THR A 460 2.69 1.52 -9.40
C THR A 460 4.11 1.33 -8.89
N GLY A 461 4.66 2.28 -8.12
CA GLY A 461 5.98 2.16 -7.53
C GLY A 461 6.02 1.13 -6.39
N GLY A 462 7.23 0.74 -6.00
CA GLY A 462 7.46 -0.26 -4.94
C GLY A 462 7.09 0.25 -3.55
N THR A 463 6.80 -0.69 -2.64
CA THR A 463 6.58 -0.43 -1.22
C THR A 463 7.70 -1.08 -0.41
N THR A 464 8.41 -0.31 0.41
CA THR A 464 9.44 -0.83 1.32
C THR A 464 8.99 -0.61 2.76
N ILE A 465 8.83 -1.69 3.51
CA ILE A 465 8.61 -1.69 4.96
C ILE A 465 9.97 -1.98 5.60
N ALA A 466 10.70 -0.93 5.97
CA ALA A 466 11.99 -1.11 6.64
C ALA A 466 11.82 -1.57 8.09
N GLN A 467 10.84 -1.01 8.81
CA GLN A 467 10.54 -1.32 10.21
C GLN A 467 9.05 -1.06 10.55
N GLY A 468 8.61 -1.53 11.72
CA GLY A 468 7.24 -1.35 12.21
C GLY A 468 6.22 -2.13 11.37
N THR A 469 4.97 -1.68 11.39
CA THR A 469 3.86 -2.37 10.72
C THR A 469 3.23 -1.50 9.63
N LEU A 470 3.03 -2.05 8.44
CA LEU A 470 2.11 -1.53 7.43
C LEU A 470 0.90 -2.47 7.37
N ALA A 471 -0.26 -1.97 7.76
CA ALA A 471 -1.53 -2.69 7.77
C ALA A 471 -2.36 -2.33 6.54
N LEU A 472 -2.93 -3.34 5.89
CA LEU A 472 -3.86 -3.20 4.76
C LEU A 472 -5.26 -3.49 5.27
N GLY A 473 -6.05 -2.44 5.43
CA GLY A 473 -7.37 -2.51 6.05
C GLY A 473 -7.35 -2.41 7.58
N ASP A 474 -8.55 -2.25 8.10
CA ASP A 474 -8.91 -2.10 9.53
C ASP A 474 -10.11 -3.01 9.90
N GLY A 475 -10.22 -4.16 9.23
CA GLY A 475 -11.33 -5.11 9.35
C GLY A 475 -12.49 -4.83 8.40
N GLY A 476 -12.45 -3.71 7.65
CA GLY A 476 -13.44 -3.37 6.62
C GLY A 476 -13.29 -4.16 5.32
N THR A 477 -13.89 -3.64 4.24
CA THR A 477 -13.79 -4.16 2.85
C THR A 477 -12.91 -3.29 1.94
N THR A 478 -12.07 -2.43 2.52
CA THR A 478 -11.11 -1.58 1.80
C THR A 478 -9.74 -1.64 2.48
N GLY A 479 -8.72 -1.23 1.75
CA GLY A 479 -7.33 -1.27 2.19
C GLY A 479 -6.46 -2.03 1.20
N SER A 480 -5.46 -1.36 0.65
CA SER A 480 -4.49 -1.96 -0.26
C SER A 480 -3.18 -1.18 -0.29
N VAL A 481 -2.13 -1.81 -0.80
CA VAL A 481 -0.97 -1.14 -1.39
C VAL A 481 -1.16 -1.05 -2.90
N GLY A 482 -0.24 -0.32 -3.55
CA GLY A 482 -0.09 -0.30 -4.99
C GLY A 482 0.36 -1.63 -5.60
N THR A 483 0.54 -1.66 -6.92
CA THR A 483 0.84 -2.91 -7.68
C THR A 483 2.33 -3.27 -7.74
N GLY A 484 3.22 -2.40 -7.23
CA GLY A 484 4.67 -2.61 -7.25
C GLY A 484 5.15 -3.71 -6.30
N ALA A 485 6.42 -4.09 -6.40
CA ALA A 485 7.03 -5.07 -5.49
C ALA A 485 7.05 -4.55 -4.03
N ILE A 486 7.00 -5.49 -3.07
CA ILE A 486 7.06 -5.21 -1.63
C ILE A 486 8.37 -5.76 -1.07
N ILE A 487 9.15 -4.89 -0.44
CA ILE A 487 10.30 -5.28 0.40
C ILE A 487 9.86 -5.13 1.86
N ASN A 488 9.54 -6.23 2.52
CA ASN A 488 9.09 -6.32 3.89
C ASN A 488 10.23 -6.75 4.84
N ASN A 489 10.79 -5.82 5.60
CA ASN A 489 11.72 -6.06 6.71
C ASN A 489 11.09 -5.76 8.09
N GLY A 490 9.82 -5.35 8.12
CA GLY A 490 9.04 -5.10 9.34
C GLY A 490 7.91 -6.12 9.46
N THR A 491 6.67 -5.64 9.49
CA THR A 491 5.46 -6.47 9.42
C THR A 491 4.52 -5.92 8.34
N LEU A 492 4.11 -6.79 7.42
CA LEU A 492 2.98 -6.57 6.54
C LEU A 492 1.76 -7.25 7.18
N LEU A 493 0.77 -6.45 7.56
CA LEU A 493 -0.46 -6.93 8.21
C LEU A 493 -1.62 -6.77 7.24
N ILE A 494 -2.47 -7.79 7.11
CA ILE A 494 -3.63 -7.79 6.23
C ILE A 494 -4.87 -8.00 7.10
N ASP A 495 -5.74 -7.00 7.15
CA ASP A 495 -6.92 -6.96 8.00
C ASP A 495 -8.14 -6.58 7.14
N ARG A 496 -8.56 -7.55 6.33
CA ARG A 496 -9.60 -7.42 5.30
C ARG A 496 -10.68 -8.48 5.56
N SER A 497 -11.95 -8.07 5.57
CA SER A 497 -13.09 -8.99 5.81
C SER A 497 -13.59 -9.70 4.55
N ASP A 498 -13.21 -9.22 3.37
CA ASP A 498 -13.50 -9.77 2.05
C ASP A 498 -12.28 -10.45 1.44
N ASP A 499 -12.53 -11.30 0.44
CA ASP A 499 -11.49 -12.03 -0.26
C ASP A 499 -10.70 -11.09 -1.20
N ILE A 500 -9.37 -11.17 -1.14
CA ILE A 500 -8.46 -10.39 -1.98
C ILE A 500 -7.41 -11.26 -2.66
N SER A 501 -6.88 -10.77 -3.79
CA SER A 501 -5.72 -11.36 -4.46
C SER A 501 -4.56 -10.37 -4.46
N MET A 502 -3.44 -10.75 -3.85
CA MET A 502 -2.24 -9.93 -3.75
C MET A 502 -1.18 -10.40 -4.75
N GLY A 503 -1.18 -9.80 -5.95
CA GLY A 503 -0.24 -10.12 -7.03
C GLY A 503 1.20 -9.63 -6.81
N ASN A 504 1.46 -8.86 -5.75
CA ASN A 504 2.78 -8.28 -5.48
C ASN A 504 3.84 -9.38 -5.25
N SER A 505 5.06 -9.16 -5.75
CA SER A 505 6.22 -9.93 -5.29
C SER A 505 6.64 -9.42 -3.92
N ILE A 506 6.76 -10.31 -2.94
CA ILE A 506 7.11 -9.96 -1.56
C ILE A 506 8.46 -10.58 -1.20
N THR A 507 9.36 -9.77 -0.65
CA THR A 507 10.72 -10.18 -0.24
C THR A 507 11.13 -9.47 1.04
N GLY A 508 12.18 -9.92 1.71
CA GLY A 508 12.70 -9.30 2.94
C GLY A 508 12.32 -10.09 4.19
N MET A 509 13.11 -10.02 5.26
CA MET A 509 12.99 -10.96 6.39
C MET A 509 11.88 -10.62 7.40
N GLY A 510 10.97 -9.71 7.06
CA GLY A 510 9.87 -9.27 7.92
C GLY A 510 8.71 -10.27 8.00
N ASN A 511 7.82 -10.09 8.97
CA ASN A 511 6.68 -10.98 9.18
C ASN A 511 5.51 -10.64 8.25
N LEU A 512 4.73 -11.67 7.90
CA LEU A 512 3.43 -11.53 7.26
C LEU A 512 2.35 -11.93 8.27
N VAL A 513 1.39 -11.06 8.51
CA VAL A 513 0.29 -11.27 9.46
C VAL A 513 -1.04 -11.13 8.75
N HIS A 514 -1.94 -12.07 8.94
CA HIS A 514 -3.31 -12.05 8.44
C HIS A 514 -4.29 -12.06 9.62
N ASP A 515 -5.01 -10.95 9.81
CA ASP A 515 -5.90 -10.71 10.95
C ASP A 515 -7.37 -10.58 10.54
N GLY A 516 -7.67 -10.47 9.24
CA GLY A 516 -9.04 -10.30 8.74
C GLY A 516 -9.77 -11.63 8.49
N ALA A 517 -11.10 -11.59 8.50
CA ALA A 517 -11.95 -12.77 8.25
C ALA A 517 -11.94 -13.26 6.79
N GLY A 518 -11.51 -12.42 5.84
CA GLY A 518 -11.49 -12.75 4.41
C GLY A 518 -10.38 -13.73 4.02
N THR A 519 -10.37 -14.11 2.75
CA THR A 519 -9.30 -14.92 2.17
C THR A 519 -8.28 -14.06 1.44
N THR A 520 -6.99 -14.16 1.79
CA THR A 520 -5.91 -13.57 0.99
C THR A 520 -5.25 -14.63 0.11
N THR A 521 -5.34 -14.46 -1.22
CA THR A 521 -4.66 -15.32 -2.19
C THR A 521 -3.37 -14.67 -2.70
N PHE A 522 -2.25 -15.39 -2.58
CA PHE A 522 -0.94 -15.04 -3.14
C PHE A 522 -0.65 -15.85 -4.41
N PRO A 523 -0.93 -15.30 -5.62
CA PRO A 523 -0.62 -15.95 -6.89
C PRO A 523 0.88 -15.91 -7.24
N SER A 524 1.61 -14.93 -6.72
CA SER A 524 3.04 -14.74 -6.92
C SER A 524 3.85 -15.50 -5.87
N ALA A 525 5.13 -15.77 -6.17
CA ALA A 525 6.04 -16.36 -5.19
C ALA A 525 6.20 -15.42 -3.99
N LEU A 526 6.05 -15.97 -2.79
CA LEU A 526 6.46 -15.32 -1.55
C LEU A 526 7.96 -15.59 -1.41
N GLY A 527 8.77 -14.58 -1.71
CA GLY A 527 10.22 -14.62 -1.53
C GLY A 527 10.61 -14.75 -0.07
N SER A 528 11.90 -14.59 0.25
CA SER A 528 12.37 -14.66 1.64
C SER A 528 11.50 -13.77 2.52
N THR A 529 10.82 -14.35 3.50
CA THR A 529 9.96 -13.71 4.50
C THR A 529 10.27 -14.31 5.86
N GLY A 530 9.99 -13.56 6.93
CA GLY A 530 9.95 -14.07 8.30
C GLY A 530 8.74 -14.98 8.52
N ALA A 531 8.20 -14.98 9.74
CA ALA A 531 7.06 -15.82 10.08
C ALA A 531 5.78 -15.38 9.33
N VAL A 532 4.96 -16.35 8.93
CA VAL A 532 3.57 -16.16 8.50
C VAL A 532 2.67 -16.49 9.67
N THR A 533 1.86 -15.53 10.11
CA THR A 533 0.87 -15.71 11.18
C THR A 533 -0.53 -15.45 10.64
N VAL A 534 -1.46 -16.39 10.84
CA VAL A 534 -2.86 -16.24 10.46
C VAL A 534 -3.70 -16.34 11.73
N ASN A 535 -4.24 -15.20 12.16
CA ASN A 535 -5.05 -15.07 13.37
C ASN A 535 -6.55 -15.29 13.08
N GLU A 536 -7.00 -14.93 11.88
CA GLU A 536 -8.37 -15.15 11.40
C GLU A 536 -8.35 -15.38 9.87
N GLY A 537 -9.42 -15.98 9.34
CA GLY A 537 -9.64 -16.12 7.90
C GLY A 537 -8.73 -17.16 7.25
N SER A 538 -8.45 -16.96 5.96
CA SER A 538 -7.74 -17.92 5.11
C SER A 538 -6.59 -17.26 4.36
N VAL A 539 -5.45 -17.94 4.27
CA VAL A 539 -4.35 -17.56 3.38
C VAL A 539 -4.10 -18.67 2.38
N VAL A 540 -4.11 -18.35 1.08
CA VAL A 540 -3.91 -19.31 -0.01
C VAL A 540 -2.63 -18.99 -0.77
N PHE A 541 -1.71 -19.96 -0.82
CA PHE A 541 -0.45 -19.84 -1.56
C PHE A 541 -0.49 -20.68 -2.85
N LEU A 542 -0.48 -20.01 -4.00
CA LEU A 542 -0.48 -20.69 -5.31
C LEU A 542 0.94 -20.91 -5.87
N ASN A 543 1.97 -20.38 -5.21
CA ASN A 543 3.35 -20.43 -5.69
C ASN A 543 4.36 -20.65 -4.54
N ASN A 544 5.66 -20.70 -4.86
CA ASN A 544 6.74 -20.96 -3.90
C ASN A 544 6.68 -20.02 -2.68
N ILE A 545 6.97 -20.59 -1.51
CA ILE A 545 6.91 -19.89 -0.24
C ILE A 545 8.27 -20.02 0.45
N ALA A 546 8.95 -18.91 0.70
CA ALA A 546 10.22 -18.89 1.41
C ALA A 546 10.06 -18.29 2.82
N SER A 547 9.22 -18.92 3.65
CA SER A 547 9.04 -18.62 5.08
C SER A 547 9.55 -19.76 5.97
N ASN A 548 10.09 -19.43 7.14
CA ASN A 548 10.60 -20.40 8.10
C ASN A 548 9.62 -20.74 9.23
N ALA A 549 8.45 -20.13 9.30
CA ALA A 549 7.47 -20.40 10.36
C ALA A 549 6.03 -20.07 9.94
N PHE A 550 5.10 -20.93 10.32
CA PHE A 550 3.67 -20.79 10.11
C PHE A 550 2.94 -21.00 11.44
N THR A 551 2.19 -19.98 11.88
CA THR A 551 1.35 -20.02 13.08
C THR A 551 -0.11 -19.81 12.67
N ILE A 552 -0.97 -20.77 12.99
CA ILE A 552 -2.37 -20.80 12.54
C ILE A 552 -3.29 -20.83 13.77
N ALA A 553 -4.05 -19.76 14.00
CA ALA A 553 -5.02 -19.69 15.09
C ALA A 553 -6.21 -20.62 14.86
N SER A 554 -6.97 -20.95 15.91
CA SER A 554 -8.02 -21.98 15.88
C SER A 554 -9.14 -21.77 14.86
N ALA A 555 -9.44 -20.52 14.49
CA ALA A 555 -10.45 -20.19 13.48
C ALA A 555 -9.85 -19.85 12.11
N ALA A 556 -8.55 -20.10 11.93
CA ALA A 556 -7.80 -19.71 10.75
C ALA A 556 -7.31 -20.93 9.96
N GLN A 557 -6.98 -20.70 8.68
CA GLN A 557 -6.43 -21.73 7.81
C GLN A 557 -5.32 -21.18 6.89
N ILE A 558 -4.36 -22.06 6.58
CA ILE A 558 -3.38 -21.86 5.51
C ILE A 558 -3.58 -22.95 4.47
N GLU A 559 -3.84 -22.56 3.22
CA GLU A 559 -3.90 -23.44 2.07
C GLU A 559 -2.64 -23.32 1.22
N ILE A 560 -2.00 -24.46 0.96
CA ILE A 560 -0.91 -24.60 0.01
C ILE A 560 -1.42 -25.38 -1.19
N ASN A 561 -1.82 -24.65 -2.23
CA ASN A 561 -2.26 -25.26 -3.48
C ASN A 561 -1.05 -25.59 -4.36
N VAL A 562 -0.90 -26.86 -4.72
CA VAL A 562 0.16 -27.32 -5.63
C VAL A 562 -0.47 -27.82 -6.93
N PRO A 563 -0.20 -27.16 -8.07
CA PRO A 563 -0.84 -27.51 -9.34
C PRO A 563 -0.33 -28.85 -9.89
N LEU A 564 -1.06 -29.39 -10.88
CA LEU A 564 -0.75 -30.67 -11.50
C LEU A 564 0.70 -30.75 -11.99
N ALA A 565 1.35 -31.88 -11.68
CA ALA A 565 2.74 -32.16 -12.02
C ALA A 565 3.79 -31.20 -11.42
N ALA A 566 3.40 -30.30 -10.51
CA ALA A 566 4.35 -29.51 -9.74
C ALA A 566 4.75 -30.24 -8.45
N ILE A 567 6.03 -30.08 -8.08
CA ILE A 567 6.55 -30.43 -6.76
C ILE A 567 6.90 -29.11 -6.08
N ARG A 568 6.26 -28.82 -4.95
CA ARG A 568 6.59 -27.68 -4.11
C ARG A 568 7.52 -28.13 -3.00
N ASN A 569 8.78 -27.72 -3.12
CA ASN A 569 9.77 -27.92 -2.07
C ASN A 569 9.75 -26.77 -1.07
N MET A 570 9.41 -27.06 0.17
CA MET A 570 9.34 -26.09 1.25
C MET A 570 10.73 -25.86 1.87
N PRO A 571 11.03 -24.62 2.33
CA PRO A 571 12.22 -24.34 3.11
C PRO A 571 12.11 -24.96 4.52
N THR A 572 13.20 -24.92 5.29
CA THR A 572 13.15 -25.34 6.69
C THR A 572 12.12 -24.52 7.46
N SER A 573 11.11 -25.18 8.04
CA SER A 573 9.97 -24.47 8.62
C SER A 573 9.41 -25.11 9.89
N VAL A 574 8.79 -24.29 10.74
CA VAL A 574 7.96 -24.73 11.88
C VAL A 574 6.49 -24.47 11.57
N ILE A 575 5.61 -25.45 11.80
CA ILE A 575 4.15 -25.32 11.68
C ILE A 575 3.54 -25.51 13.07
N SER A 576 2.72 -24.57 13.52
CA SER A 576 2.15 -24.54 14.87
C SER A 576 0.79 -23.86 14.95
N GLY A 577 0.13 -23.97 16.11
CA GLY A 577 -1.18 -23.39 16.38
C GLY A 577 -2.32 -24.41 16.24
N ALA A 578 -3.53 -23.96 16.55
CA ALA A 578 -4.74 -24.79 16.65
C ALA A 578 -5.62 -24.77 15.39
N GLY A 579 -5.19 -24.10 14.31
CA GLY A 579 -5.95 -23.96 13.06
C GLY A 579 -5.75 -25.08 12.06
N GLN A 580 -6.04 -24.80 10.79
CA GLN A 580 -5.97 -25.79 9.71
C GLN A 580 -4.82 -25.54 8.74
N LEU A 581 -4.04 -26.58 8.44
CA LEU A 581 -3.11 -26.62 7.32
C LEU A 581 -3.72 -27.46 6.20
N ILE A 582 -3.99 -26.85 5.05
CA ILE A 582 -4.61 -27.49 3.90
C ILE A 582 -3.57 -27.69 2.80
N LYS A 583 -3.42 -28.92 2.34
CA LYS A 583 -2.76 -29.27 1.08
C LYS A 583 -3.81 -29.54 0.02
N SER A 584 -3.90 -28.65 -0.98
CA SER A 584 -4.82 -28.76 -2.11
C SER A 584 -4.07 -28.84 -3.45
N GLY A 585 -4.82 -29.06 -4.53
CA GLY A 585 -4.31 -29.22 -5.88
C GLY A 585 -3.58 -30.57 -6.11
N PRO A 586 -3.53 -31.06 -7.36
CA PRO A 586 -3.11 -32.44 -7.65
C PRO A 586 -1.59 -32.67 -7.63
N GLY A 587 -0.77 -31.66 -7.34
CA GLY A 587 0.68 -31.80 -7.22
C GLY A 587 1.16 -32.28 -5.84
N THR A 588 2.48 -32.25 -5.64
CA THR A 588 3.16 -32.77 -4.44
C THR A 588 3.73 -31.65 -3.58
N LEU A 589 3.49 -31.69 -2.27
CA LEU A 589 4.15 -30.85 -1.27
C LEU A 589 5.19 -31.67 -0.50
N VAL A 590 6.41 -31.15 -0.33
CA VAL A 590 7.54 -31.85 0.27
C VAL A 590 8.56 -30.88 0.88
N TRP A 591 9.38 -31.32 1.83
CA TRP A 591 10.53 -30.55 2.37
C TRP A 591 11.89 -31.01 1.84
N ALA A 592 11.95 -32.21 1.25
CA ALA A 592 13.14 -32.81 0.64
C ALA A 592 14.34 -32.77 1.62
N ALA A 593 15.42 -32.08 1.26
CA ALA A 593 16.59 -31.94 2.14
C ALA A 593 16.42 -30.87 3.24
N SER A 594 15.39 -30.02 3.18
CA SER A 594 15.02 -29.09 4.26
C SER A 594 14.30 -29.84 5.37
N ALA A 595 14.37 -29.34 6.62
CA ALA A 595 13.67 -29.95 7.76
C ALA A 595 12.32 -29.26 8.05
N ALA A 596 11.32 -30.00 8.54
CA ALA A 596 10.09 -29.42 9.07
C ALA A 596 9.90 -29.78 10.54
N THR A 597 9.31 -28.88 11.34
CA THR A 597 8.79 -29.22 12.66
C THR A 597 7.29 -29.02 12.67
N PHE A 598 6.52 -30.10 12.82
CA PHE A 598 5.09 -30.06 13.07
C PHE A 598 4.85 -30.08 14.58
N ALA A 599 4.28 -28.99 15.09
CA ALA A 599 3.97 -28.78 16.50
C ALA A 599 2.62 -28.08 16.64
N MET A 600 1.61 -28.57 15.91
CA MET A 600 0.25 -28.03 15.97
C MET A 600 -0.45 -28.45 17.26
N ASP A 601 -1.32 -27.58 17.76
CA ASP A 601 -1.99 -27.72 19.05
C ASP A 601 -3.21 -28.65 18.97
N SER A 602 -3.77 -28.98 20.14
CA SER A 602 -5.03 -29.74 20.25
C SER A 602 -6.16 -29.06 19.47
N GLY A 603 -6.92 -29.85 18.70
CA GLY A 603 -8.01 -29.36 17.86
C GLY A 603 -7.58 -28.80 16.49
N ALA A 604 -6.28 -28.78 16.18
CA ALA A 604 -5.78 -28.47 14.85
C ALA A 604 -6.10 -29.58 13.84
N LEU A 605 -6.05 -29.23 12.55
CA LEU A 605 -6.25 -30.16 11.45
C LEU A 605 -5.16 -30.00 10.38
N ILE A 606 -4.58 -31.13 9.96
CA ILE A 606 -3.82 -31.25 8.73
C ILE A 606 -4.74 -31.93 7.70
N ASP A 607 -5.11 -31.20 6.65
CA ASP A 607 -6.07 -31.64 5.65
C ASP A 607 -5.40 -31.80 4.28
N VAL A 608 -5.30 -33.05 3.81
CA VAL A 608 -4.79 -33.38 2.47
C VAL A 608 -5.98 -33.65 1.56
N GLN A 609 -6.37 -32.62 0.80
CA GLN A 609 -7.57 -32.66 -0.03
C GLN A 609 -7.30 -33.26 -1.42
N GLU A 610 -6.14 -32.98 -2.00
CA GLU A 610 -5.74 -33.49 -3.32
C GLU A 610 -4.21 -33.67 -3.43
N GLY A 611 -3.80 -34.53 -4.36
CA GLY A 611 -2.39 -34.78 -4.65
C GLY A 611 -1.68 -35.48 -3.48
N SER A 612 -0.39 -35.16 -3.30
CA SER A 612 0.44 -35.81 -2.28
C SER A 612 1.03 -34.81 -1.29
N LEU A 613 0.99 -35.15 0.00
CA LEU A 613 1.82 -34.57 1.04
C LEU A 613 2.89 -35.60 1.43
N ILE A 614 4.16 -35.30 1.15
CA ILE A 614 5.29 -36.12 1.61
C ILE A 614 5.76 -35.57 2.95
N ALA A 615 5.56 -36.36 4.00
CA ALA A 615 5.86 -36.05 5.39
C ALA A 615 6.89 -37.05 5.92
N GLY A 616 8.17 -36.72 5.82
CA GLY A 616 9.24 -37.62 6.25
C GLY A 616 10.46 -37.67 5.32
N SER A 617 10.57 -36.80 4.33
CA SER A 617 11.64 -36.90 3.33
C SER A 617 13.02 -36.74 3.98
N ASN A 618 13.93 -37.67 3.70
CA ASN A 618 15.24 -37.80 4.34
C ASN A 618 15.17 -37.93 5.87
N ALA A 619 14.01 -38.29 6.43
CA ALA A 619 13.75 -38.40 7.86
C ALA A 619 14.15 -37.16 8.69
N ASN A 620 13.99 -35.97 8.13
CA ASN A 620 14.44 -34.73 8.77
C ASN A 620 13.28 -33.91 9.36
N GLU A 621 12.04 -34.37 9.22
CA GLU A 621 10.86 -33.77 9.83
C GLU A 621 10.62 -34.29 11.25
N ASN A 622 10.29 -33.38 12.17
CA ASN A 622 9.98 -33.66 13.56
C ASN A 622 8.49 -33.46 13.84
N TRP A 623 7.83 -34.54 14.25
CA TRP A 623 6.39 -34.56 14.56
C TRP A 623 6.09 -34.76 16.04
N THR A 624 7.09 -34.92 16.90
CA THR A 624 6.96 -35.37 18.30
C THR A 624 5.93 -34.58 19.12
N ASN A 625 5.76 -33.29 18.82
CA ASN A 625 4.86 -32.39 19.54
C ASN A 625 3.55 -32.10 18.80
N ASN A 626 3.32 -32.74 17.65
CA ASN A 626 2.11 -32.51 16.87
C ASN A 626 0.90 -33.17 17.54
N LYS A 627 -0.18 -32.41 17.68
CA LYS A 627 -1.47 -32.85 18.23
C LYS A 627 -2.64 -32.65 17.26
N ALA A 628 -2.35 -32.32 16.00
CA ALA A 628 -3.38 -32.16 15.00
C ALA A 628 -3.99 -33.50 14.59
N ASP A 629 -5.27 -33.47 14.24
CA ASP A 629 -5.89 -34.50 13.42
C ASP A 629 -5.30 -34.50 12.01
N LEU A 630 -5.37 -35.65 11.34
CA LEU A 630 -5.03 -35.82 9.94
C LEU A 630 -6.27 -36.28 9.16
N HIS A 631 -6.67 -35.48 8.17
CA HIS A 631 -7.65 -35.85 7.17
C HIS A 631 -6.97 -36.11 5.83
N VAL A 632 -7.27 -37.24 5.18
CA VAL A 632 -6.81 -37.54 3.82
C VAL A 632 -8.02 -37.85 2.95
N ALA A 633 -8.35 -36.94 2.05
CA ALA A 633 -9.51 -37.05 1.17
C ALA A 633 -9.35 -38.18 0.14
N ALA A 634 -10.46 -38.60 -0.46
CA ALA A 634 -10.46 -39.63 -1.49
C ALA A 634 -9.55 -39.26 -2.67
N GLY A 635 -8.65 -40.17 -3.05
CA GLY A 635 -7.68 -39.95 -4.13
C GLY A 635 -6.44 -39.13 -3.75
N ALA A 636 -6.38 -38.59 -2.53
CA ALA A 636 -5.18 -37.96 -2.00
C ALA A 636 -4.24 -38.98 -1.31
N LEU A 637 -2.97 -38.61 -1.17
CA LEU A 637 -1.92 -39.41 -0.56
C LEU A 637 -1.22 -38.62 0.55
N PHE A 638 -1.19 -39.18 1.75
CA PHE A 638 -0.23 -38.80 2.79
C PHE A 638 0.89 -39.83 2.80
N ASP A 639 2.09 -39.42 2.44
CA ASP A 639 3.25 -40.30 2.27
C ASP A 639 4.25 -40.07 3.41
N ALA A 640 4.33 -41.04 4.32
CA ALA A 640 5.27 -41.08 5.44
C ALA A 640 6.35 -42.14 5.26
N SER A 641 6.64 -42.54 4.01
CA SER A 641 7.51 -43.68 3.73
C SER A 641 8.92 -43.50 4.31
N GLU A 642 9.49 -42.30 4.21
CA GLU A 642 10.85 -41.99 4.71
C GLU A 642 10.90 -41.54 6.17
N ALA A 643 9.77 -41.48 6.90
CA ALA A 643 9.71 -41.06 8.30
C ALA A 643 10.32 -42.12 9.25
N THR A 644 11.66 -42.21 9.29
CA THR A 644 12.38 -43.26 10.02
C THR A 644 12.21 -43.21 11.54
N ILE A 645 12.24 -44.38 12.17
CA ILE A 645 12.25 -44.58 13.62
C ILE A 645 13.68 -44.37 14.17
N VAL A 646 14.10 -43.13 14.41
CA VAL A 646 15.24 -42.82 15.29
C VAL A 646 14.68 -42.08 16.49
N GLU A 647 14.92 -42.51 17.74
CA GLU A 647 14.29 -42.03 19.00
C GLU A 647 13.58 -40.65 18.90
N ASN A 648 12.23 -40.66 18.99
CA ASN A 648 11.29 -39.59 18.60
C ASN A 648 10.93 -39.49 17.09
N GLY A 649 11.32 -40.50 16.31
CA GLY A 649 11.05 -40.61 14.88
C GLY A 649 9.69 -41.25 14.55
N GLY A 650 9.18 -40.96 13.36
CA GLY A 650 7.84 -41.32 12.89
C GLY A 650 6.88 -40.12 12.84
N ILE A 651 5.63 -40.37 12.48
CA ILE A 651 4.56 -39.37 12.42
C ILE A 651 3.68 -39.48 13.65
N PHE A 652 3.29 -38.35 14.22
CA PHE A 652 2.41 -38.26 15.38
C PHE A 652 1.21 -37.37 15.03
N VAL A 653 -0.01 -37.88 15.20
CA VAL A 653 -1.29 -37.19 14.92
C VAL A 653 -2.33 -37.60 15.96
N ASP A 654 -3.39 -36.83 16.13
CA ASP A 654 -4.41 -37.13 17.14
C ASP A 654 -5.48 -38.11 16.66
N ALA A 655 -6.16 -37.82 15.55
CA ALA A 655 -7.00 -38.80 14.86
C ALA A 655 -6.64 -38.90 13.37
N ILE A 656 -6.97 -40.03 12.74
CA ILE A 656 -6.94 -40.16 11.27
C ILE A 656 -8.37 -40.31 10.73
N THR A 657 -8.66 -39.57 9.65
CA THR A 657 -9.97 -39.56 8.98
C THR A 657 -9.84 -39.45 7.47
N GLY A 658 -10.93 -39.77 6.76
CA GLY A 658 -11.00 -39.69 5.29
C GLY A 658 -10.91 -41.04 4.58
N GLU A 659 -10.72 -40.97 3.27
CA GLU A 659 -10.86 -42.08 2.31
C GLU A 659 -9.61 -42.28 1.43
N GLY A 660 -8.59 -41.44 1.59
CA GLY A 660 -7.37 -41.50 0.80
C GLY A 660 -6.40 -42.61 1.21
N VAL A 661 -5.15 -42.48 0.80
CA VAL A 661 -4.08 -43.43 1.13
C VAL A 661 -3.13 -42.79 2.14
N ILE A 662 -2.81 -43.53 3.19
CA ILE A 662 -1.71 -43.20 4.10
C ILE A 662 -0.64 -44.29 3.93
N ARG A 663 0.58 -43.90 3.56
CA ARG A 663 1.66 -44.83 3.21
C ARG A 663 2.86 -44.73 4.16
N VAL A 664 3.50 -45.86 4.46
CA VAL A 664 4.71 -45.99 5.30
C VAL A 664 5.75 -46.94 4.68
N GLY A 665 6.98 -46.92 5.18
CA GLY A 665 8.02 -47.92 4.88
C GLY A 665 8.77 -47.70 3.57
N TYR A 666 9.96 -47.09 3.64
CA TYR A 666 10.81 -46.79 2.49
C TYR A 666 11.96 -47.79 2.29
N GLY A 667 12.33 -48.02 1.02
CA GLY A 667 13.49 -48.81 0.63
C GLY A 667 13.31 -50.33 0.73
N ALA A 668 14.40 -51.08 0.51
CA ALA A 668 14.34 -52.54 0.51
C ALA A 668 13.86 -53.10 1.86
N PRO A 669 13.11 -54.24 1.86
CA PRO A 669 12.64 -54.88 3.09
C PRO A 669 13.75 -55.00 4.16
N GLY A 670 13.51 -54.45 5.35
CA GLY A 670 14.47 -54.42 6.46
C GLY A 670 15.38 -53.19 6.56
N SER A 671 15.25 -52.20 5.65
CA SER A 671 16.10 -51.01 5.63
C SER A 671 15.60 -49.88 6.54
N TYR A 672 14.34 -49.48 6.38
CA TYR A 672 13.75 -48.37 7.11
C TYR A 672 12.32 -48.73 7.55
N ALA A 673 12.16 -49.07 8.83
CA ALA A 673 10.85 -49.16 9.43
C ALA A 673 10.38 -47.72 9.71
N SER A 674 9.24 -47.35 9.12
CA SER A 674 8.56 -46.08 9.39
C SER A 674 7.27 -46.37 10.17
N LYS A 675 6.88 -45.42 11.02
CA LYS A 675 5.76 -45.59 11.95
C LYS A 675 4.85 -44.37 11.95
N ILE A 676 3.55 -44.60 12.00
CA ILE A 676 2.56 -43.57 12.33
C ILE A 676 1.93 -43.91 13.67
N THR A 677 1.90 -42.92 14.56
CA THR A 677 1.24 -42.97 15.85
C THR A 677 0.03 -42.04 15.83
N PHE A 678 -1.16 -42.58 16.08
CA PHE A 678 -2.39 -41.82 16.20
C PHE A 678 -3.02 -41.97 17.59
N GLY A 679 -3.74 -40.94 18.04
CA GLY A 679 -4.36 -40.84 19.37
C GLY A 679 -3.54 -40.04 20.39
N VAL A 680 -2.56 -39.26 19.93
CA VAL A 680 -1.54 -38.60 20.78
C VAL A 680 -2.11 -37.54 21.75
N ASP A 681 -3.32 -37.06 21.51
CA ASP A 681 -4.08 -36.15 22.37
C ASP A 681 -5.48 -36.71 22.73
N ASN A 682 -5.65 -38.04 22.65
CA ASN A 682 -6.87 -38.80 22.94
C ASN A 682 -8.00 -38.68 21.91
N GLY A 683 -7.69 -38.25 20.70
CA GLY A 683 -8.59 -38.13 19.56
C GLY A 683 -9.25 -39.45 19.16
N SER A 684 -10.41 -39.31 18.54
CA SER A 684 -11.18 -40.41 17.96
C SER A 684 -11.48 -40.10 16.50
N GLY A 685 -11.31 -41.09 15.63
CA GLY A 685 -11.45 -40.91 14.18
C GLY A 685 -12.08 -42.11 13.51
N THR A 686 -12.57 -41.91 12.29
CA THR A 686 -12.97 -43.00 11.39
C THR A 686 -12.25 -42.81 10.07
N PHE A 687 -11.43 -43.78 9.69
CA PHE A 687 -10.68 -43.80 8.45
C PHE A 687 -11.23 -44.91 7.55
N ALA A 688 -11.77 -44.54 6.39
CA ALA A 688 -12.30 -45.43 5.38
C ALA A 688 -11.31 -45.68 4.23
N GLY A 689 -10.18 -44.98 4.26
CA GLY A 689 -9.09 -45.12 3.30
C GLY A 689 -8.22 -46.35 3.53
N VAL A 690 -7.06 -46.36 2.88
CA VAL A 690 -6.11 -47.47 2.90
C VAL A 690 -4.84 -47.06 3.64
N LEU A 691 -4.53 -47.77 4.72
CA LEU A 691 -3.19 -47.81 5.31
C LEU A 691 -2.34 -48.80 4.51
N ALA A 692 -1.22 -48.36 3.94
CA ALA A 692 -0.39 -49.14 3.04
C ALA A 692 1.10 -49.02 3.34
N ASN A 693 1.88 -49.95 2.80
CA ASN A 693 3.32 -49.82 2.69
C ASN A 693 3.73 -49.23 1.32
N ASP A 694 4.94 -48.69 1.22
CA ASP A 694 5.62 -48.45 -0.05
C ASP A 694 6.44 -49.68 -0.45
N GLU A 695 7.72 -49.72 -0.10
CA GLU A 695 8.62 -50.84 -0.38
C GLU A 695 8.95 -51.66 0.87
N ALA A 696 9.21 -50.98 2.00
CA ALA A 696 9.55 -51.63 3.26
C ALA A 696 8.33 -51.85 4.16
N VAL A 697 8.52 -52.68 5.17
CA VAL A 697 7.51 -52.91 6.20
C VAL A 697 7.38 -51.66 7.08
N GLY A 698 6.20 -51.06 7.15
CA GLY A 698 5.85 -50.01 8.09
C GLY A 698 4.83 -50.46 9.13
N SER A 699 4.78 -49.76 10.27
CA SER A 699 3.95 -50.12 11.42
C SER A 699 3.01 -48.99 11.83
N PHE A 700 1.94 -49.35 12.54
CA PHE A 700 0.94 -48.39 13.03
C PHE A 700 0.75 -48.56 14.54
N THR A 701 0.61 -47.45 15.25
CA THR A 701 0.37 -47.47 16.69
C THR A 701 -0.79 -46.57 17.10
N LYS A 702 -1.73 -47.13 17.84
CA LYS A 702 -2.80 -46.41 18.52
C LYS A 702 -2.40 -46.13 19.96
N VAL A 703 -2.42 -44.86 20.38
CA VAL A 703 -2.18 -44.41 21.76
C VAL A 703 -3.37 -43.61 22.28
N GLY A 704 -3.34 -43.20 23.55
CA GLY A 704 -4.35 -42.32 24.15
C GLY A 704 -5.73 -42.98 24.30
N THR A 705 -6.64 -42.31 24.99
CA THR A 705 -7.91 -42.91 25.44
C THR A 705 -9.01 -42.99 24.38
N GLY A 706 -8.87 -42.29 23.25
CA GLY A 706 -9.86 -42.26 22.18
C GLY A 706 -10.02 -43.57 21.40
N THR A 707 -10.98 -43.59 20.46
CA THR A 707 -11.27 -44.72 19.58
C THR A 707 -10.92 -44.38 18.13
N GLN A 708 -10.01 -45.14 17.51
CA GLN A 708 -9.78 -45.07 16.07
C GLN A 708 -10.51 -46.21 15.39
N VAL A 709 -11.39 -45.90 14.44
CA VAL A 709 -12.14 -46.88 13.64
C VAL A 709 -11.51 -46.95 12.25
N LEU A 710 -11.23 -48.16 11.79
CA LEU A 710 -10.69 -48.45 10.46
C LEU A 710 -11.73 -49.26 9.67
N THR A 711 -12.18 -48.67 8.56
CA THR A 711 -13.24 -49.25 7.70
C THR A 711 -12.82 -49.61 6.30
N GLY A 712 -11.71 -49.05 5.82
CA GLY A 712 -11.12 -49.45 4.56
C GLY A 712 -10.38 -50.78 4.63
N MET A 713 -10.05 -51.31 3.44
CA MET A 713 -9.22 -52.50 3.29
C MET A 713 -7.75 -52.08 3.34
N ASN A 714 -7.10 -52.26 4.48
CA ASN A 714 -5.71 -51.90 4.66
C ASN A 714 -4.77 -52.97 4.07
N THR A 715 -3.58 -52.55 3.62
CA THR A 715 -2.62 -53.42 2.91
C THR A 715 -1.19 -53.29 3.45
N TYR A 716 -1.00 -52.62 4.58
CA TYR A 716 0.29 -52.60 5.26
C TYR A 716 0.63 -53.99 5.81
N THR A 717 1.92 -54.31 5.84
CA THR A 717 2.42 -55.65 6.19
C THR A 717 3.21 -55.69 7.50
N GLY A 718 3.20 -54.63 8.29
CA GLY A 718 3.94 -54.54 9.55
C GLY A 718 3.05 -54.51 10.78
N ASP A 719 3.71 -54.46 11.93
CA ASP A 719 3.05 -54.65 13.23
C ASP A 719 1.98 -53.61 13.53
N THR A 720 0.96 -54.07 14.25
CA THR A 720 -0.12 -53.24 14.79
C THR A 720 -0.02 -53.18 16.30
N THR A 721 0.21 -51.99 16.85
CA THR A 721 0.32 -51.79 18.30
C THR A 721 -0.84 -50.93 18.81
N VAL A 722 -1.47 -51.34 19.91
CA VAL A 722 -2.46 -50.56 20.63
C VAL A 722 -1.97 -50.36 22.07
N ASP A 723 -1.36 -49.21 22.30
CA ASP A 723 -0.78 -48.81 23.60
C ASP A 723 -1.80 -48.07 24.48
N GLY A 724 -2.97 -47.68 23.93
CA GLY A 724 -4.05 -47.07 24.69
C GLY A 724 -5.36 -46.92 23.90
N GLY A 725 -6.48 -46.87 24.63
CA GLY A 725 -7.81 -46.64 24.06
C GLY A 725 -8.29 -47.82 23.22
N THR A 726 -9.06 -47.56 22.17
CA THR A 726 -9.63 -48.62 21.30
C THR A 726 -9.19 -48.45 19.85
N LEU A 727 -8.73 -49.54 19.22
CA LEU A 727 -8.61 -49.66 17.77
C LEU A 727 -9.74 -50.56 17.27
N SER A 728 -10.70 -50.02 16.53
CA SER A 728 -11.79 -50.79 15.93
C SER A 728 -11.49 -51.12 14.47
N ILE A 729 -11.59 -52.39 14.12
CA ILE A 729 -11.26 -52.96 12.83
C ILE A 729 -12.51 -53.66 12.28
N SER A 730 -13.01 -53.20 11.14
CA SER A 730 -14.27 -53.71 10.57
C SER A 730 -14.11 -54.70 9.42
N GLN A 731 -12.87 -55.03 9.07
CA GLN A 731 -12.52 -56.02 8.06
C GLN A 731 -11.30 -56.82 8.52
N ALA A 732 -11.21 -58.10 8.17
CA ALA A 732 -10.03 -58.92 8.44
C ALA A 732 -8.95 -58.61 7.40
N TYR A 733 -8.01 -57.73 7.73
CA TYR A 733 -6.94 -57.26 6.85
C TYR A 733 -5.57 -57.20 7.54
N LEU A 734 -5.48 -57.58 8.81
CA LEU A 734 -4.21 -57.56 9.53
C LEU A 734 -3.23 -58.48 8.79
N ALA A 735 -1.98 -58.06 8.76
CA ALA A 735 -0.99 -58.77 7.98
C ALA A 735 -0.63 -60.09 8.65
N ASP A 736 -0.80 -61.18 7.90
CA ASP A 736 -0.45 -62.53 8.32
C ASP A 736 0.93 -62.57 8.99
N GLY A 737 1.97 -62.03 8.35
CA GLY A 737 3.34 -62.06 8.89
C GLY A 737 3.68 -60.97 9.92
N ALA A 738 2.68 -60.30 10.53
CA ALA A 738 2.90 -59.20 11.45
C ALA A 738 2.29 -59.46 12.83
N ASP A 739 2.88 -58.83 13.85
CA ASP A 739 2.43 -58.95 15.21
C ASP A 739 1.31 -57.98 15.56
N VAL A 740 0.45 -58.40 16.49
CA VAL A 740 -0.51 -57.53 17.19
C VAL A 740 -0.13 -57.41 18.65
N ARG A 741 0.07 -56.17 19.12
CA ARG A 741 0.44 -55.88 20.51
C ARG A 741 -0.63 -55.02 21.17
N ILE A 742 -1.17 -55.46 22.31
CA ILE A 742 -2.20 -54.73 23.07
C ILE A 742 -1.69 -54.50 24.50
N ALA A 743 -1.51 -53.24 24.89
CA ALA A 743 -1.04 -52.86 26.23
C ALA A 743 -2.17 -52.95 27.29
N ALA A 744 -1.79 -52.92 28.57
CA ALA A 744 -2.75 -52.83 29.69
C ALA A 744 -3.77 -51.70 29.48
N GLY A 745 -5.06 -52.04 29.54
CA GLY A 745 -6.16 -51.07 29.42
C GLY A 745 -6.50 -50.63 28.00
N ALA A 746 -5.77 -51.11 26.99
CA ALA A 746 -6.12 -50.94 25.58
C ALA A 746 -7.05 -52.05 25.08
N LEU A 747 -7.80 -51.77 24.00
CA LEU A 747 -8.73 -52.69 23.36
C LEU A 747 -8.52 -52.73 21.84
N VAL A 748 -8.65 -53.93 21.27
CA VAL A 748 -8.88 -54.12 19.83
C VAL A 748 -10.31 -54.61 19.64
N ASP A 749 -11.10 -53.85 18.89
CA ASP A 749 -12.50 -54.14 18.62
C ASP A 749 -12.67 -54.71 17.20
N LEU A 750 -12.90 -56.01 17.09
CA LEU A 750 -13.03 -56.72 15.81
C LEU A 750 -14.51 -56.74 15.41
N THR A 751 -14.95 -55.72 14.67
CA THR A 751 -16.36 -55.52 14.28
C THR A 751 -16.75 -56.28 13.00
N HIS A 752 -15.92 -57.22 12.55
CA HIS A 752 -16.23 -58.20 11.50
C HIS A 752 -16.57 -59.57 12.07
N SER A 753 -17.05 -60.49 11.22
CA SER A 753 -17.31 -61.89 11.60
C SER A 753 -16.23 -62.88 11.11
N ALA A 754 -15.25 -62.41 10.36
CA ALA A 754 -14.15 -63.23 9.85
C ALA A 754 -13.10 -63.55 10.94
N VAL A 755 -12.34 -64.63 10.72
CA VAL A 755 -11.09 -64.91 11.44
C VAL A 755 -9.96 -64.26 10.65
N ASP A 756 -9.23 -63.34 11.27
CA ASP A 756 -8.06 -62.69 10.70
C ASP A 756 -6.78 -63.41 11.15
N SER A 757 -5.72 -63.46 10.34
CA SER A 757 -4.47 -64.18 10.70
C SER A 757 -3.33 -63.21 11.00
N ILE A 758 -2.55 -63.50 12.05
CA ILE A 758 -1.46 -62.65 12.55
C ILE A 758 -0.34 -63.50 13.13
N ASP A 759 0.88 -62.95 13.22
CA ASP A 759 2.07 -63.69 13.65
C ASP A 759 2.02 -64.02 15.14
N GLN A 760 2.30 -63.03 15.97
CA GLN A 760 2.15 -63.15 17.40
C GLN A 760 1.10 -62.17 17.92
N LEU A 761 0.39 -62.60 18.96
CA LEU A 761 -0.45 -61.73 19.77
C LEU A 761 0.24 -61.50 21.11
N PHE A 762 0.49 -60.25 21.46
CA PHE A 762 0.94 -59.87 22.80
C PHE A 762 -0.20 -59.17 23.53
N VAL A 763 -0.50 -59.65 24.75
CA VAL A 763 -1.48 -59.04 25.64
C VAL A 763 -0.76 -58.64 26.92
N ASP A 764 -0.74 -57.34 27.20
CA ASP A 764 -0.02 -56.74 28.32
C ASP A 764 1.45 -57.17 28.39
N GLY A 765 2.12 -57.13 27.23
CA GLY A 765 3.51 -57.56 27.06
C GLY A 765 3.74 -59.07 27.10
N VAL A 766 2.71 -59.88 27.36
CA VAL A 766 2.81 -61.35 27.40
C VAL A 766 2.42 -61.94 26.05
N ALA A 767 3.38 -62.62 25.41
CA ALA A 767 3.14 -63.38 24.19
C ALA A 767 2.09 -64.47 24.43
N GLN A 768 1.08 -64.51 23.59
CA GLN A 768 0.02 -65.49 23.63
C GLN A 768 0.41 -66.70 22.77
N PRO A 769 0.16 -67.94 23.24
CA PRO A 769 0.43 -69.14 22.43
C PRO A 769 -0.35 -69.14 21.10
N PRO A 770 0.09 -69.95 20.11
CA PRO A 770 -0.70 -70.16 18.89
C PRO A 770 -2.13 -70.64 19.19
N GLY A 771 -3.12 -70.12 18.45
CA GLY A 771 -4.53 -70.44 18.65
C GLY A 771 -5.51 -69.45 18.03
N ILE A 772 -6.82 -69.65 18.23
CA ILE A 772 -7.87 -68.72 17.81
C ILE A 772 -8.36 -67.93 19.02
N TYR A 773 -8.14 -66.61 18.98
CA TYR A 773 -8.44 -65.64 20.01
C TYR A 773 -9.65 -64.81 19.63
N GLY A 774 -10.52 -64.51 20.61
CA GLY A 774 -11.63 -63.60 20.41
C GLY A 774 -12.10 -62.97 21.71
N SER A 775 -13.12 -62.14 21.60
CA SER A 775 -13.73 -61.47 22.76
C SER A 775 -14.39 -62.47 23.72
N LEU A 776 -14.69 -62.02 24.94
CA LEU A 776 -15.41 -62.82 25.95
C LEU A 776 -16.78 -63.32 25.43
N THR A 777 -17.39 -62.57 24.53
CA THR A 777 -18.70 -62.87 23.92
C THR A 777 -18.59 -63.57 22.55
N SER A 778 -17.39 -63.73 22.00
CA SER A 778 -17.15 -64.40 20.72
C SER A 778 -17.28 -65.93 20.83
N ALA A 779 -17.28 -66.57 19.66
CA ALA A 779 -17.24 -68.02 19.49
C ALA A 779 -15.83 -68.62 19.62
N ALA A 780 -14.79 -67.82 19.90
CA ALA A 780 -13.43 -68.31 20.04
C ALA A 780 -13.28 -69.26 21.23
N LEU A 781 -12.43 -70.29 21.05
CA LEU A 781 -12.06 -71.21 22.12
C LEU A 781 -11.19 -70.52 23.18
N THR A 782 -10.27 -69.66 22.74
CA THR A 782 -9.44 -68.85 23.63
C THR A 782 -9.98 -67.43 23.68
N LYS A 783 -10.34 -66.98 24.89
CA LYS A 783 -11.01 -65.68 25.10
C LYS A 783 -10.12 -64.74 25.90
N VAL A 784 -9.98 -63.51 25.42
CA VAL A 784 -9.21 -62.46 26.09
C VAL A 784 -10.07 -61.20 26.23
N SER A 785 -9.97 -60.51 27.37
CA SER A 785 -10.73 -59.29 27.64
C SER A 785 -10.26 -58.06 26.85
N TYR A 786 -9.10 -58.18 26.19
CA TYR A 786 -8.47 -57.15 25.38
C TYR A 786 -9.02 -57.12 23.94
N LEU A 787 -9.81 -58.14 23.57
CA LEU A 787 -10.55 -58.18 22.31
C LEU A 787 -12.04 -57.94 22.57
N THR A 788 -12.66 -57.11 21.74
CA THR A 788 -14.12 -56.91 21.68
C THR A 788 -14.66 -57.20 20.28
N GLY A 789 -15.98 -57.11 20.11
CA GLY A 789 -16.64 -57.40 18.84
C GLY A 789 -16.86 -58.89 18.58
N SER A 790 -17.28 -59.21 17.36
CA SER A 790 -17.63 -60.56 16.91
C SER A 790 -16.47 -61.30 16.22
N GLY A 791 -15.43 -60.59 15.81
CA GLY A 791 -14.31 -61.13 15.06
C GLY A 791 -13.34 -61.90 15.93
N MET A 792 -12.41 -62.60 15.27
CA MET A 792 -11.41 -63.43 15.92
C MET A 792 -10.05 -63.29 15.23
N LEU A 793 -8.97 -63.52 15.98
CA LEU A 793 -7.59 -63.57 15.49
C LEU A 793 -7.07 -65.00 15.54
N ARG A 794 -6.36 -65.44 14.50
CA ARG A 794 -5.59 -66.68 14.46
C ARG A 794 -4.11 -66.33 14.61
N VAL A 795 -3.51 -66.83 15.68
CA VAL A 795 -2.12 -66.55 16.08
C VAL A 795 -1.22 -67.73 15.72
N GLY A 796 -0.08 -67.48 15.07
CA GLY A 796 1.04 -68.42 14.98
C GLY A 796 0.79 -69.72 14.20
N MET A 797 -0.09 -69.72 13.20
CA MET A 797 -0.40 -70.91 12.37
C MET A 797 -0.10 -70.71 10.88
N PHE A 798 1.04 -70.09 10.53
CA PHE A 798 1.43 -69.95 9.11
C PHE A 798 1.76 -71.29 8.48
N GLY A 799 1.32 -71.48 7.25
CA GLY A 799 1.58 -72.70 6.51
C GLY A 799 0.72 -73.89 6.93
N TYR A 800 0.10 -73.91 8.12
CA TYR A 800 -0.76 -75.03 8.55
C TYR A 800 -1.93 -75.30 7.60
N PRO A 801 -2.71 -74.30 7.12
CA PRO A 801 -3.79 -74.57 6.17
C PRO A 801 -3.30 -75.13 4.82
N SER A 802 -2.18 -74.62 4.29
CA SER A 802 -1.57 -75.08 3.04
C SER A 802 -0.91 -76.46 3.19
N TRP A 803 -0.27 -76.71 4.33
CA TRP A 803 0.28 -77.98 4.72
C TRP A 803 -0.82 -79.01 4.93
N ALA A 804 -1.90 -78.66 5.64
CA ALA A 804 -3.06 -79.52 5.84
C ALA A 804 -3.67 -79.83 4.47
N GLN A 805 -3.98 -78.86 3.62
CA GLN A 805 -4.53 -79.15 2.30
C GLN A 805 -3.63 -80.05 1.44
N THR A 806 -2.30 -79.97 1.58
CA THR A 806 -1.34 -80.82 0.87
C THR A 806 -1.22 -82.23 1.47
N ASN A 807 -1.22 -82.35 2.80
CA ASN A 807 -0.91 -83.59 3.52
C ASN A 807 -2.17 -84.28 4.09
N ALA A 808 -3.33 -83.62 4.01
CA ALA A 808 -4.61 -84.03 4.60
C ALA A 808 -5.78 -84.23 3.64
N SER A 809 -5.56 -84.04 2.35
CA SER A 809 -6.60 -83.91 1.30
C SER A 809 -7.57 -85.09 1.13
N SER A 810 -7.39 -86.20 1.84
CA SER A 810 -8.27 -87.38 1.75
C SER A 810 -9.36 -87.44 2.82
N GLN A 811 -9.41 -86.50 3.77
CA GLN A 811 -10.47 -86.43 4.79
C GLN A 811 -11.10 -85.03 4.82
N ASN A 812 -12.43 -84.98 4.90
CA ASN A 812 -13.17 -83.71 4.93
C ASN A 812 -12.84 -82.96 6.23
N ALA A 813 -12.41 -81.70 6.13
CA ALA A 813 -12.02 -80.87 7.27
C ALA A 813 -13.15 -80.64 8.31
N ALA A 814 -14.41 -80.87 7.92
CA ALA A 814 -15.58 -80.81 8.79
C ALA A 814 -16.15 -82.19 9.15
N ALA A 815 -15.52 -83.28 8.70
CA ALA A 815 -15.85 -84.60 9.22
C ALA A 815 -15.28 -84.74 10.62
N ASP A 816 -15.99 -85.53 11.42
CA ASP A 816 -15.61 -86.07 12.71
C ASP A 816 -15.75 -87.59 12.50
N ALA A 817 -14.71 -88.19 11.91
CA ALA A 817 -14.82 -89.52 11.31
C ALA A 817 -14.88 -90.65 12.36
N ASP A 818 -14.48 -90.35 13.60
CA ASP A 818 -14.49 -91.23 14.75
C ASP A 818 -15.52 -90.84 15.84
N GLY A 819 -16.14 -89.66 15.74
CA GLY A 819 -17.38 -89.29 16.43
C GLY A 819 -17.18 -88.63 17.80
N ASP A 820 -16.06 -87.94 18.01
CA ASP A 820 -15.65 -87.36 19.29
C ASP A 820 -16.07 -85.88 19.49
N GLY A 821 -16.61 -85.24 18.45
CA GLY A 821 -17.08 -83.87 18.45
C GLY A 821 -16.05 -82.82 18.01
N VAL A 822 -14.83 -83.22 17.63
CA VAL A 822 -13.80 -82.35 17.07
C VAL A 822 -13.71 -82.57 15.55
N ALA A 823 -13.49 -81.50 14.80
CA ALA A 823 -13.38 -81.62 13.34
C ALA A 823 -11.95 -82.08 12.95
N ASN A 824 -11.85 -83.06 12.05
CA ASN A 824 -10.58 -83.69 11.61
C ASN A 824 -9.51 -82.69 11.13
N GLY A 825 -9.90 -81.47 10.74
CA GLY A 825 -8.97 -80.38 10.42
C GLY A 825 -8.09 -79.90 11.58
N VAL A 826 -8.35 -80.35 12.81
CA VAL A 826 -7.53 -80.11 14.01
C VAL A 826 -6.66 -81.34 14.36
N GLU A 827 -6.93 -82.49 13.76
CA GLU A 827 -6.43 -83.80 14.23
C GLU A 827 -5.23 -84.35 13.46
N TYR A 828 -4.57 -83.57 12.60
CA TYR A 828 -3.64 -84.17 11.64
C TYR A 828 -2.35 -84.79 12.23
N PHE A 829 -2.40 -86.09 12.52
CA PHE A 829 -1.32 -87.05 12.38
C PHE A 829 -1.87 -88.31 11.71
N MET A 830 -1.39 -88.66 10.51
CA MET A 830 -1.14 -90.04 10.00
C MET A 830 -1.26 -90.13 8.47
N GLY A 831 -0.23 -90.69 7.84
CA GLY A 831 -0.27 -91.15 6.46
C GLY A 831 -0.84 -92.58 6.36
N LEU A 832 -1.86 -92.72 5.51
CA LEU A 832 -2.42 -93.92 4.86
C LEU A 832 -2.39 -95.30 5.57
N THR A 833 -3.62 -95.73 5.93
CA THR A 833 -4.20 -97.08 6.05
C THR A 833 -3.44 -98.15 6.85
N GLY A 834 -4.01 -98.51 8.00
CA GLY A 834 -3.88 -99.87 8.54
C GLY A 834 -3.53 -100.03 10.01
N SER A 835 -3.95 -99.14 10.93
CA SER A 835 -4.00 -99.47 12.36
C SER A 835 -5.07 -98.62 13.05
N GLY A 836 -5.94 -99.29 13.81
CA GLY A 836 -6.87 -98.60 14.71
C GLY A 836 -6.09 -98.12 15.93
N MET A 837 -5.92 -96.81 16.05
CA MET A 837 -5.40 -96.15 17.25
C MET A 837 -6.51 -95.23 17.75
N THR A 838 -6.95 -95.43 18.99
CA THR A 838 -8.24 -94.94 19.52
C THR A 838 -8.12 -93.75 20.48
N VAL A 839 -6.98 -93.07 20.59
CA VAL A 839 -6.85 -91.89 21.45
C VAL A 839 -5.85 -90.91 20.85
N ASN A 840 -6.30 -89.68 20.61
CA ASN A 840 -5.45 -88.54 20.26
C ASN A 840 -4.55 -88.19 21.47
N PRO A 841 -3.23 -87.97 21.33
CA PRO A 841 -2.39 -87.54 22.44
C PRO A 841 -2.87 -86.20 23.01
N ALA A 842 -3.42 -86.23 24.23
CA ALA A 842 -3.54 -85.02 25.03
C ALA A 842 -2.14 -84.60 25.53
N VAL A 843 -1.83 -83.31 25.50
CA VAL A 843 -0.74 -82.78 26.34
C VAL A 843 -1.25 -82.81 27.77
N VAL A 844 -0.89 -83.86 28.51
CA VAL A 844 -1.17 -83.97 29.95
C VAL A 844 0.16 -83.76 30.66
N ASP A 845 0.20 -82.81 31.59
CA ASP A 845 1.38 -82.49 32.40
C ASP A 845 2.67 -82.19 31.58
N GLY A 846 2.51 -81.65 30.37
CA GLY A 846 3.64 -81.27 29.51
C GLY A 846 4.15 -82.38 28.59
N SER A 847 3.46 -83.53 28.50
CA SER A 847 3.91 -84.66 27.67
C SER A 847 2.88 -85.06 26.61
N VAL A 848 3.38 -85.46 25.42
CA VAL A 848 2.63 -86.01 24.28
C VAL A 848 2.87 -87.52 24.23
N THR A 849 1.82 -88.33 24.26
CA THR A 849 1.93 -89.80 24.32
C THR A 849 1.32 -90.46 23.09
N TRP A 850 2.13 -91.12 22.26
CA TRP A 850 1.65 -91.93 21.15
C TRP A 850 1.59 -93.40 21.58
N PRO A 851 0.39 -94.02 21.67
CA PRO A 851 0.29 -95.45 21.87
C PRO A 851 0.95 -96.21 20.69
N ARG A 852 1.53 -97.37 20.93
CA ARG A 852 2.06 -98.27 19.89
C ARG A 852 1.73 -99.73 20.20
N ASP A 853 1.59 -100.53 19.16
CA ASP A 853 1.48 -101.99 19.31
C ASP A 853 2.87 -102.56 19.64
N ALA A 854 2.99 -103.27 20.76
CA ALA A 854 4.23 -103.94 21.16
C ALA A 854 4.71 -104.99 20.14
N ALA A 855 3.84 -105.43 19.22
CA ALA A 855 4.18 -106.34 18.13
C ALA A 855 4.64 -105.64 16.83
N ALA A 856 4.59 -104.31 16.75
CA ALA A 856 4.96 -103.57 15.54
C ALA A 856 6.48 -103.55 15.32
N LEU A 857 6.92 -104.06 14.16
CA LEU A 857 8.32 -104.00 13.72
C LEU A 857 8.58 -102.68 12.99
N ALA A 858 8.90 -101.63 13.74
CA ALA A 858 9.24 -100.31 13.21
C ALA A 858 10.22 -99.57 14.13
N SER A 859 10.96 -98.60 13.58
CA SER A 859 11.64 -97.56 14.35
C SER A 859 10.71 -96.36 14.52
N PHE A 860 10.81 -95.72 15.68
CA PHE A 860 9.97 -94.60 16.08
C PHE A 860 10.90 -93.44 16.42
N VAL A 861 10.78 -92.33 15.71
CA VAL A 861 11.58 -91.13 15.95
C VAL A 861 10.63 -89.96 16.17
N VAL A 862 10.62 -89.42 17.38
CA VAL A 862 9.95 -88.15 17.63
C VAL A 862 10.73 -87.07 16.88
N GLN A 863 10.04 -86.31 16.05
CA GLN A 863 10.59 -85.17 15.34
C GLN A 863 9.88 -83.89 15.76
N ILE A 864 10.65 -82.81 15.80
CA ILE A 864 10.19 -81.47 16.12
C ILE A 864 10.43 -80.55 14.92
N SER A 865 9.61 -79.51 14.80
CA SER A 865 9.72 -78.49 13.77
C SER A 865 9.22 -77.15 14.32
N GLU A 866 9.88 -76.05 13.98
CA GLU A 866 9.42 -74.70 14.36
C GLU A 866 8.49 -74.09 13.29
N ASP A 867 8.52 -74.60 12.07
CA ASP A 867 7.95 -73.95 10.88
C ASP A 867 7.10 -74.88 10.00
N LEU A 868 6.88 -76.12 10.43
CA LEU A 868 6.24 -77.23 9.68
C LEU A 868 6.99 -77.67 8.40
N THR A 869 8.11 -77.04 8.03
CA THR A 869 8.87 -77.35 6.81
C THR A 869 10.14 -78.17 7.09
N THR A 870 10.87 -77.81 8.15
CA THR A 870 12.12 -78.46 8.53
C THR A 870 11.89 -79.30 9.78
N TRP A 871 12.13 -80.61 9.67
CA TRP A 871 11.90 -81.56 10.76
C TRP A 871 13.21 -82.19 11.22
N THR A 872 13.51 -82.04 12.50
CA THR A 872 14.69 -82.61 13.15
C THR A 872 14.27 -83.60 14.23
N ALA A 873 15.15 -84.54 14.60
CA ALA A 873 14.85 -85.46 15.69
C ALA A 873 14.82 -84.69 17.03
N ALA A 874 13.84 -84.99 17.87
CA ALA A 874 13.78 -84.47 19.23
C ALA A 874 15.00 -84.94 20.05
N PRO A 875 15.47 -84.16 21.01
CA PRO A 875 16.55 -84.60 21.90
C PRO A 875 16.15 -85.88 22.64
N ALA A 876 17.07 -86.84 22.72
CA ALA A 876 16.78 -88.15 23.33
C ALA A 876 16.44 -88.07 24.83
N ALA A 877 16.81 -86.98 25.52
CA ALA A 877 16.47 -86.76 26.92
C ALA A 877 14.97 -86.45 27.13
N ASP A 878 14.28 -86.03 26.07
CA ASP A 878 12.90 -85.56 26.10
C ASP A 878 11.94 -86.64 25.57
N VAL A 879 12.47 -87.77 25.09
CA VAL A 879 11.70 -88.88 24.52
C VAL A 879 11.87 -90.11 25.40
N ASP A 880 10.75 -90.65 25.90
CA ASP A 880 10.69 -91.95 26.56
C ASP A 880 10.03 -92.96 25.61
N ASP A 881 10.84 -93.89 25.09
CA ASP A 881 10.39 -95.02 24.27
C ASP A 881 10.61 -96.37 24.96
N SER A 882 10.78 -96.36 26.30
CA SER A 882 11.11 -97.54 27.08
C SER A 882 9.93 -98.50 27.26
N ASP A 883 8.69 -97.99 27.22
CA ASP A 883 7.48 -98.81 27.26
C ASP A 883 7.16 -99.35 25.86
N PRO A 884 7.10 -100.67 25.63
CA PRO A 884 6.74 -101.24 24.33
C PRO A 884 5.32 -100.90 23.84
N ALA A 885 4.45 -100.36 24.70
CA ALA A 885 3.08 -99.97 24.37
C ALA A 885 2.92 -98.47 24.04
N GLU A 886 3.95 -97.64 24.20
CA GLU A 886 3.86 -96.19 23.91
C GLU A 886 5.21 -95.54 23.57
N VAL A 887 5.14 -94.33 23.02
CA VAL A 887 6.26 -93.40 22.90
C VAL A 887 5.79 -92.08 23.49
N ILE A 888 6.55 -91.53 24.44
CA ILE A 888 6.21 -90.30 25.13
C ILE A 888 7.25 -89.24 24.77
N TYR A 889 6.80 -88.03 24.45
CA TYR A 889 7.65 -86.84 24.34
C TYR A 889 7.26 -85.84 25.42
N THR A 890 8.19 -85.43 26.26
CA THR A 890 7.98 -84.42 27.31
C THR A 890 8.55 -83.10 26.85
N LEU A 891 7.74 -82.04 26.84
CA LEU A 891 8.18 -80.72 26.43
C LEU A 891 9.16 -80.14 27.47
N PRO A 892 10.36 -79.71 27.05
CA PRO A 892 11.30 -79.04 27.94
C PRO A 892 10.73 -77.74 28.52
N GLU A 893 10.95 -77.50 29.81
CA GLU A 893 10.49 -76.29 30.49
C GLU A 893 11.25 -75.05 29.96
N GLY A 894 10.52 -74.11 29.35
CA GLY A 894 11.08 -72.83 28.88
C GLY A 894 11.49 -72.75 27.41
N GLU A 895 11.27 -73.80 26.60
CA GLU A 895 11.51 -73.75 25.15
C GLU A 895 10.33 -73.18 24.34
N VAL A 896 10.63 -72.68 23.14
CA VAL A 896 9.64 -72.22 22.16
C VAL A 896 8.84 -73.43 21.66
N LYS A 897 7.53 -73.28 21.41
CA LYS A 897 6.71 -74.42 21.00
C LYS A 897 7.15 -74.96 19.63
N HIS A 898 7.50 -76.24 19.59
CA HIS A 898 7.71 -76.98 18.37
C HIS A 898 6.43 -77.72 17.95
N PHE A 899 6.17 -77.83 16.66
CA PHE A 899 5.31 -78.87 16.09
C PHE A 899 6.01 -80.20 16.30
N VAL A 900 5.34 -81.16 16.93
CA VAL A 900 5.91 -82.48 17.24
C VAL A 900 5.20 -83.53 16.39
N ARG A 901 5.94 -84.49 15.84
CA ARG A 901 5.38 -85.66 15.14
C ARG A 901 6.13 -86.93 15.50
N LEU A 902 5.49 -88.08 15.35
CA LEU A 902 6.16 -89.37 15.38
C LEU A 902 6.44 -89.85 13.97
N LEU A 903 7.73 -89.93 13.58
CA LEU A 903 8.16 -90.59 12.37
C LEU A 903 8.27 -92.09 12.63
N VAL A 904 7.40 -92.87 12.00
CA VAL A 904 7.41 -94.34 12.08
C VAL A 904 8.03 -94.90 10.81
N THR A 905 9.14 -95.63 10.93
CA THR A 905 9.79 -96.29 9.80
C THR A 905 9.70 -97.81 9.99
N PRO A 906 8.95 -98.55 9.17
CA PRO A 906 8.90 -100.01 9.24
C PRO A 906 10.31 -100.61 9.17
N LEU A 907 10.58 -101.64 9.98
CA LEU A 907 11.85 -102.37 9.99
C LEU A 907 11.89 -103.50 8.96
#